data_AF-A0A7W4HGY2-F1
#
_entry.id   AF-A0A7W4HGY2-F1
#
_cell.length_a   1.000
_cell.length_b   1.000
_cell.length_c   1.000
_cell.angle_alpha   90.00
_cell.angle_beta   90.00
_cell.angle_gamma   90.00
#
_symmetry.space_group_name_H-M   'P 1'
#
loop_
_entity.id
_entity.type
_entity.pdbx_description
1 polymer ?
#
loop_
_entity_poly.entity_id
_entity_poly.type
_entity_poly.pdbx_seq_one_letter_code
_entity_poly.pdbx_strand_id
1 'polypeptide(L)'
;MFYDRDGQMAFNQDLSNWDTQSATNMSYMFYGAAKFDQPIGNWNTSKVTTMQAMFYGAAKFDQPIGNWNTSNVTRMDSMFANAKSFNQPIGNWNTNKVTNMNGMFANAENFNQPIGNWDVSNVTTMDGMFATARKFDQPIENWNTSKVTNMRIMFNRASSFTQDISKWDFSKLITFPGIYIRDDELKIKGVYRYPSENYEKLLEAIDANFSNLSNLKNIHIQSTYCTFGGLRDKLVSKGLSIGYDEFDCKPEFLITQPTLQSSGEITDTRFTFKSLYPLTQADLDAGVFSIDSAQTNVDYSDLDCKLDDSDDKVAHCTVKITSTHERPNGKIGIKFSKTVEGGRKIEASIQATGYLIDTQAPEPAQLGIDTTAGIHTPSVTLHVAQDVGASGLTGCELSYTDDGGVEQKISPFAVGDSLNLSFRTTELVHTVKVKCFDNVGNVSENEIKFPPIIEFDPNNITLSNRAMNGNFTIYSPSGFKIKHIRVESPEKTGVKKIICNGQDLGFSKDVDFDNGPTNKVQCRFEGANKTGRLKVFAQDENGAEGTNSLGLVYDTKKPTITISPLTATVKDSILFTIEVADDQGVDKTAVLIDSSTTLDYADFDCTQVSKNMVKCTFTATNPIANGKVKVIATDKAGNQESKEQGNYIIDKSAPEVTDISFSFTPDRSKIEVSFKTQDKGGAGVLPDAISYGVGSDNNCSDYTPVYSLIPLAGTNEPFHFNFNFSDSSQNNNYLCASVSDKVGNVQLIALDSTPLNVNIAPEVDGASFQVDEHHQDKPISVKTI
;
A
#
# COMPACT_ATOMS: atom_id res chain seq x y z
N MET A 1 -63.32 -31.01 31.02
CA MET A 1 -62.13 -30.46 30.36
C MET A 1 -62.38 -28.98 30.10
N PHE A 2 -61.40 -28.14 30.45
CA PHE A 2 -61.53 -26.69 30.38
C PHE A 2 -60.96 -26.19 29.04
N TYR A 3 -61.81 -26.09 28.03
CA TYR A 3 -61.47 -25.52 26.72
C TYR A 3 -61.83 -24.03 26.69
N ASP A 4 -61.01 -23.21 26.03
CA ASP A 4 -61.45 -21.87 25.62
C ASP A 4 -62.37 -21.95 24.39
N ARG A 5 -62.89 -20.79 23.95
CA ARG A 5 -63.79 -20.70 22.78
C ARG A 5 -63.13 -21.13 21.46
N ASP A 6 -61.80 -21.27 21.45
CA ASP A 6 -60.99 -21.62 20.28
C ASP A 6 -60.50 -23.08 20.31
N GLY A 7 -61.00 -23.89 21.26
CA GLY A 7 -60.63 -25.31 21.38
C GLY A 7 -59.22 -25.53 21.93
N GLN A 8 -58.55 -24.49 22.44
CA GLN A 8 -57.24 -24.61 23.08
C GLN A 8 -57.38 -24.82 24.59
N MET A 9 -56.49 -25.63 25.18
CA MET A 9 -56.45 -25.88 26.62
C MET A 9 -55.82 -24.69 27.37
N ALA A 10 -56.52 -23.55 27.38
CA ALA A 10 -56.01 -22.24 27.82
C ALA A 10 -56.65 -21.73 29.13
N PHE A 11 -57.34 -22.59 29.87
CA PHE A 11 -58.07 -22.19 31.08
C PHE A 11 -57.16 -21.55 32.13
N ASN A 12 -57.46 -20.30 32.50
CA ASN A 12 -56.72 -19.51 33.50
C ASN A 12 -57.63 -18.42 34.11
N GLN A 13 -58.87 -18.77 34.46
CA GLN A 13 -59.85 -17.83 35.01
C GLN A 13 -59.78 -17.82 36.54
N ASP A 14 -60.05 -16.67 37.18
CA ASP A 14 -60.04 -16.54 38.64
C ASP A 14 -60.98 -17.53 39.32
N LEU A 15 -60.46 -18.23 40.33
CA LEU A 15 -61.14 -19.26 41.12
C LEU A 15 -61.15 -18.96 42.63
N SER A 16 -60.77 -17.74 43.04
CA SER A 16 -60.60 -17.40 44.46
C SER A 16 -61.86 -17.60 45.30
N ASN A 17 -63.05 -17.51 44.67
CA ASN A 17 -64.35 -17.56 45.34
C ASN A 17 -65.02 -18.95 45.33
N TRP A 18 -64.32 -20.00 44.89
CA TRP A 18 -64.89 -21.36 44.86
C TRP A 18 -64.93 -21.99 46.26
N ASP A 19 -66.11 -22.46 46.68
CA ASP A 19 -66.25 -23.30 47.88
C ASP A 19 -65.93 -24.77 47.56
N THR A 20 -64.83 -25.27 48.14
CA THR A 20 -64.30 -26.62 47.90
C THR A 20 -64.49 -27.58 49.09
N GLN A 21 -65.15 -27.15 50.18
CA GLN A 21 -65.21 -27.90 51.44
C GLN A 21 -65.89 -29.29 51.39
N SER A 22 -66.65 -29.56 50.32
CA SER A 22 -67.35 -30.83 50.10
C SER A 22 -66.70 -31.69 49.03
N ALA A 23 -65.64 -31.21 48.37
CA ALA A 23 -64.95 -31.96 47.33
C ALA A 23 -64.23 -33.18 47.91
N THR A 24 -64.53 -34.35 47.36
CA THR A 24 -63.85 -35.62 47.71
C THR A 24 -62.92 -36.10 46.59
N ASN A 25 -63.12 -35.63 45.36
CA ASN A 25 -62.34 -36.02 44.19
C ASN A 25 -61.95 -34.77 43.40
N MET A 26 -60.64 -34.51 43.28
CA MET A 26 -60.08 -33.41 42.49
C MET A 26 -59.25 -33.92 41.30
N SER A 27 -59.42 -35.19 40.93
CA SER A 27 -58.67 -35.79 39.83
C SER A 27 -58.94 -35.06 38.50
N TYR A 28 -57.89 -34.87 37.70
CA TYR A 28 -57.93 -34.28 36.36
C TYR A 28 -58.47 -32.84 36.26
N MET A 29 -58.61 -32.13 37.38
CA MET A 29 -59.26 -30.81 37.39
C MET A 29 -58.59 -29.80 36.45
N PHE A 30 -57.27 -29.72 36.40
CA PHE A 30 -56.54 -28.82 35.48
C PHE A 30 -55.73 -29.59 34.43
N TYR A 31 -56.19 -30.79 34.09
CA TYR A 31 -55.53 -31.64 33.10
C TYR A 31 -55.41 -30.93 31.75
N GLY A 32 -54.18 -30.78 31.27
CA GLY A 32 -53.80 -30.15 30.01
C GLY A 32 -53.89 -28.62 30.01
N ALA A 33 -54.30 -27.98 31.11
CA ALA A 33 -54.49 -26.53 31.18
C ALA A 33 -53.15 -25.79 31.25
N ALA A 34 -52.41 -25.77 30.13
CA ALA A 34 -51.01 -25.35 30.06
C ALA A 34 -50.76 -23.90 30.54
N LYS A 35 -51.78 -23.04 30.49
CA LYS A 35 -51.72 -21.64 30.93
C LYS A 35 -52.20 -21.42 32.37
N PHE A 36 -52.74 -22.43 33.05
CA PHE A 36 -53.32 -22.29 34.38
C PHE A 36 -52.27 -21.96 35.43
N ASP A 37 -52.48 -20.88 36.18
CA ASP A 37 -51.59 -20.42 37.26
C ASP A 37 -52.36 -19.56 38.30
N GLN A 38 -53.62 -19.92 38.60
CA GLN A 38 -54.49 -19.13 39.49
C GLN A 38 -54.31 -19.48 40.96
N PRO A 39 -54.43 -18.49 41.88
CA PRO A 39 -54.19 -18.71 43.31
C PRO A 39 -55.30 -19.58 43.94
N ILE A 40 -54.99 -20.86 44.13
CA ILE A 40 -55.90 -21.87 44.72
C ILE A 40 -55.44 -22.36 46.10
N GLY A 41 -54.45 -21.71 46.70
CA GLY A 41 -53.89 -22.08 48.00
C GLY A 41 -54.90 -22.07 49.15
N ASN A 42 -55.97 -21.27 49.03
CA ASN A 42 -57.01 -21.11 50.05
C ASN A 42 -58.11 -22.19 50.02
N TRP A 43 -58.05 -23.14 49.07
CA TRP A 43 -59.06 -24.20 48.98
C TRP A 43 -59.03 -25.16 50.17
N ASN A 44 -60.21 -25.61 50.59
CA ASN A 44 -60.35 -26.61 51.64
C ASN A 44 -60.32 -28.02 51.03
N THR A 45 -59.19 -28.70 51.20
CA THR A 45 -58.93 -30.04 50.65
C THR A 45 -59.12 -31.18 51.67
N SER A 46 -59.61 -30.89 52.88
CA SER A 46 -59.65 -31.85 54.00
C SER A 46 -60.45 -33.14 53.75
N LYS A 47 -61.42 -33.11 52.85
CA LYS A 47 -62.24 -34.28 52.46
C LYS A 47 -61.76 -34.97 51.18
N VAL A 48 -60.75 -34.42 50.50
CA VAL A 48 -60.28 -34.95 49.22
C VAL A 48 -59.54 -36.27 49.44
N THR A 49 -59.94 -37.30 48.70
CA THR A 49 -59.35 -38.64 48.76
C THR A 49 -58.49 -38.97 47.54
N THR A 50 -58.58 -38.18 46.46
CA THR A 50 -57.80 -38.37 45.23
C THR A 50 -57.48 -37.05 44.54
N MET A 51 -56.22 -36.88 44.13
CA MET A 51 -55.68 -35.74 43.38
C MET A 51 -54.98 -36.18 42.07
N GLN A 52 -55.33 -37.37 41.57
CA GLN A 52 -54.75 -37.96 40.36
C GLN A 52 -54.75 -36.97 39.19
N ALA A 53 -53.58 -36.75 38.59
CA ALA A 53 -53.39 -35.95 37.38
C ALA A 53 -54.02 -34.54 37.43
N MET A 54 -54.19 -33.97 38.63
CA MET A 54 -54.88 -32.68 38.81
C MET A 54 -54.22 -31.54 38.02
N PHE A 55 -52.89 -31.47 37.98
CA PHE A 55 -52.11 -30.47 37.24
C PHE A 55 -51.30 -31.07 36.09
N TYR A 56 -51.69 -32.26 35.61
CA TYR A 56 -50.99 -32.88 34.49
C TYR A 56 -51.01 -31.94 33.29
N GLY A 57 -49.84 -31.58 32.74
CA GLY A 57 -49.74 -30.68 31.59
C GLY A 57 -50.07 -29.21 31.88
N ALA A 58 -50.30 -28.84 33.15
CA ALA A 58 -50.44 -27.43 33.57
C ALA A 58 -49.05 -26.76 33.62
N ALA A 59 -48.44 -26.59 32.44
CA ALA A 59 -47.03 -26.25 32.30
C ALA A 59 -46.59 -24.99 33.05
N LYS A 60 -47.47 -23.99 33.20
CA LYS A 60 -47.20 -22.73 33.91
C LYS A 60 -47.51 -22.73 35.40
N PHE A 61 -48.20 -23.74 35.91
CA PHE A 61 -48.69 -23.73 37.29
C PHE A 61 -47.53 -23.70 38.31
N ASP A 62 -47.50 -22.68 39.16
CA ASP A 62 -46.51 -22.52 40.23
C ASP A 62 -47.09 -21.82 41.48
N GLN A 63 -48.35 -22.10 41.80
CA GLN A 63 -49.05 -21.44 42.91
C GLN A 63 -48.85 -22.15 44.26
N PRO A 64 -48.77 -21.41 45.38
CA PRO A 64 -48.49 -21.98 46.69
C PRO A 64 -49.66 -22.83 47.20
N ILE A 65 -49.47 -24.15 47.23
CA ILE A 65 -50.45 -25.16 47.69
C ILE A 65 -49.95 -25.98 48.88
N GLY A 66 -48.86 -25.54 49.53
CA GLY A 66 -48.26 -26.25 50.67
C GLY A 66 -49.20 -26.40 51.88
N ASN A 67 -50.21 -25.53 52.01
CA ASN A 67 -51.17 -25.52 53.12
C ASN A 67 -52.36 -26.48 52.94
N TRP A 68 -52.44 -27.19 51.80
CA TRP A 68 -53.50 -28.17 51.58
C TRP A 68 -53.43 -29.34 52.55
N ASN A 69 -54.59 -29.81 53.01
CA ASN A 69 -54.70 -30.99 53.84
C ASN A 69 -54.79 -32.25 52.96
N THR A 70 -53.70 -33.02 52.91
CA THR A 70 -53.61 -34.26 52.12
C THR A 70 -53.82 -35.54 52.95
N SER A 71 -54.20 -35.46 54.22
CA SER A 71 -54.22 -36.63 55.15
C SER A 71 -55.24 -37.72 54.81
N ASN A 72 -56.13 -37.46 53.84
CA ASN A 72 -57.11 -38.42 53.33
C ASN A 72 -56.82 -38.86 51.89
N VAL A 73 -55.81 -38.28 51.23
CA VAL A 73 -55.47 -38.57 49.85
C VAL A 73 -54.79 -39.94 49.75
N THR A 74 -55.29 -40.77 48.85
CA THR A 74 -54.77 -42.13 48.60
C THR A 74 -54.05 -42.27 47.26
N ARG A 75 -54.28 -41.33 46.34
CA ARG A 75 -53.74 -41.31 44.97
C ARG A 75 -53.24 -39.92 44.58
N MET A 76 -51.96 -39.84 44.19
CA MET A 76 -51.29 -38.64 43.69
C MET A 76 -50.60 -38.89 42.35
N ASP A 77 -50.95 -39.98 41.67
CA ASP A 77 -50.31 -40.34 40.41
C ASP A 77 -50.49 -39.27 39.34
N SER A 78 -49.39 -38.93 38.68
CA SER A 78 -49.27 -37.93 37.62
C SER A 78 -49.72 -36.51 38.01
N MET A 79 -49.86 -36.19 39.30
CA MET A 79 -50.43 -34.93 39.77
C MET A 79 -49.75 -33.69 39.16
N PHE A 80 -48.42 -33.68 39.06
CA PHE A 80 -47.62 -32.59 38.49
C PHE A 80 -46.85 -33.00 37.22
N ALA A 81 -47.22 -34.12 36.58
CA ALA A 81 -46.53 -34.52 35.36
C ALA A 81 -46.69 -33.43 34.27
N ASN A 82 -45.59 -33.02 33.64
CA ASN A 82 -45.50 -31.90 32.70
C ASN A 82 -45.86 -30.52 33.28
N ALA A 83 -45.98 -30.36 34.59
CA ALA A 83 -46.09 -29.04 35.24
C ALA A 83 -44.70 -28.40 35.33
N LYS A 84 -44.15 -28.00 34.18
CA LYS A 84 -42.74 -27.62 34.01
C LYS A 84 -42.27 -26.52 34.96
N SER A 85 -43.13 -25.54 35.25
CA SER A 85 -42.82 -24.42 36.15
C SER A 85 -42.88 -24.76 37.64
N PHE A 86 -43.60 -25.81 38.03
CA PHE A 86 -43.96 -26.06 39.42
C PHE A 86 -42.73 -26.29 40.31
N ASN A 87 -42.56 -25.47 41.35
CA ASN A 87 -41.50 -25.59 42.33
C ASN A 87 -41.91 -25.06 43.72
N GLN A 88 -43.16 -25.31 44.14
CA GLN A 88 -43.70 -24.81 45.40
C GLN A 88 -43.48 -25.77 46.59
N PRO A 89 -43.26 -25.25 47.81
CA PRO A 89 -42.96 -26.08 48.98
C PRO A 89 -44.16 -26.96 49.36
N ILE A 90 -44.02 -28.27 49.19
CA ILE A 90 -45.02 -29.30 49.51
C ILE A 90 -44.50 -30.36 50.49
N GLY A 91 -43.34 -30.10 51.12
CA GLY A 91 -42.73 -31.03 52.08
C GLY A 91 -43.58 -31.33 53.32
N ASN A 92 -44.52 -30.44 53.66
CA ASN A 92 -45.41 -30.59 54.83
C ASN A 92 -46.67 -31.42 54.55
N TRP A 93 -46.86 -31.93 53.32
CA TRP A 93 -47.99 -32.79 53.01
C TRP A 93 -47.92 -34.12 53.77
N ASN A 94 -49.07 -34.58 54.25
CA ASN A 94 -49.20 -35.90 54.83
C ASN A 94 -49.47 -36.92 53.72
N THR A 95 -48.52 -37.83 53.48
CA THR A 95 -48.58 -38.84 52.43
C THR A 95 -48.82 -40.27 52.95
N ASN A 96 -49.08 -40.45 54.25
CA ASN A 96 -49.09 -41.77 54.89
C ASN A 96 -50.15 -42.75 54.35
N LYS A 97 -51.22 -42.25 53.70
CA LYS A 97 -52.26 -43.06 53.05
C LYS A 97 -52.06 -43.21 51.53
N VAL A 98 -51.08 -42.53 50.95
CA VAL A 98 -50.84 -42.55 49.50
C VAL A 98 -50.28 -43.92 49.13
N THR A 99 -50.89 -44.55 48.12
CA THR A 99 -50.49 -45.86 47.62
C THR A 99 -49.88 -45.81 46.22
N ASN A 100 -50.15 -44.75 45.45
CA ASN A 100 -49.69 -44.60 44.07
C ASN A 100 -49.14 -43.19 43.82
N MET A 101 -47.86 -43.12 43.43
CA MET A 101 -47.12 -41.90 43.08
C MET A 101 -46.52 -41.97 41.66
N ASN A 102 -47.04 -42.84 40.79
CA ASN A 102 -46.55 -43.00 39.42
C ASN A 102 -46.52 -41.66 38.68
N GLY A 103 -45.37 -41.32 38.11
CA GLY A 103 -45.18 -40.12 37.31
C GLY A 103 -45.50 -38.81 38.02
N MET A 104 -45.55 -38.75 39.37
CA MET A 104 -46.05 -37.57 40.09
C MET A 104 -45.37 -36.26 39.66
N PHE A 105 -44.06 -36.29 39.38
CA PHE A 105 -43.24 -35.16 38.92
C PHE A 105 -42.59 -35.41 37.56
N ALA A 106 -43.12 -36.34 36.75
CA ALA A 106 -42.55 -36.64 35.44
C ALA A 106 -42.56 -35.37 34.57
N ASN A 107 -41.41 -34.93 34.08
CA ASN A 107 -41.22 -33.70 33.29
C ASN A 107 -41.60 -32.40 34.03
N ALA A 108 -41.62 -32.40 35.37
CA ALA A 108 -41.65 -31.20 36.18
C ALA A 108 -40.22 -30.61 36.27
N GLU A 109 -39.75 -30.03 35.16
CA GLU A 109 -38.34 -29.68 34.95
C GLU A 109 -37.73 -28.80 36.07
N ASN A 110 -38.54 -27.93 36.70
CA ASN A 110 -38.08 -27.01 37.75
C ASN A 110 -38.20 -27.54 39.19
N PHE A 111 -38.87 -28.67 39.41
CA PHE A 111 -39.17 -29.12 40.76
C PHE A 111 -37.90 -29.56 41.52
N ASN A 112 -37.63 -28.93 42.67
CA ASN A 112 -36.51 -29.26 43.55
C ASN A 112 -36.82 -28.96 45.03
N GLN A 113 -38.03 -29.29 45.50
CA GLN A 113 -38.47 -28.98 46.86
C GLN A 113 -38.23 -30.14 47.83
N PRO A 114 -37.89 -29.87 49.10
CA PRO A 114 -37.54 -30.91 50.07
C PRO A 114 -38.77 -31.76 50.40
N ILE A 115 -38.72 -33.04 49.99
CA ILE A 115 -39.78 -34.05 50.19
C ILE A 115 -39.27 -35.29 50.94
N GLY A 116 -38.06 -35.23 51.51
CA GLY A 116 -37.47 -36.34 52.27
C GLY A 116 -38.29 -36.78 53.48
N ASN A 117 -39.12 -35.89 54.04
CA ASN A 117 -39.98 -36.16 55.20
C ASN A 117 -41.31 -36.86 54.85
N TRP A 118 -41.61 -37.11 53.58
CA TRP A 118 -42.81 -37.82 53.20
C TRP A 118 -42.79 -39.27 53.69
N ASP A 119 -43.91 -39.71 54.27
CA ASP A 119 -44.13 -41.12 54.59
C ASP A 119 -44.58 -41.86 53.33
N VAL A 120 -43.65 -42.62 52.73
CA VAL A 120 -43.90 -43.44 51.54
C VAL A 120 -44.07 -44.93 51.86
N SER A 121 -44.19 -45.30 53.14
CA SER A 121 -44.23 -46.71 53.60
C SER A 121 -45.45 -47.50 53.12
N ASN A 122 -46.49 -46.82 52.60
CA ASN A 122 -47.66 -47.44 51.98
C ASN A 122 -47.69 -47.33 50.46
N VAL A 123 -46.71 -46.68 49.84
CA VAL A 123 -46.61 -46.55 48.38
C VAL A 123 -46.20 -47.89 47.79
N THR A 124 -46.92 -48.33 46.75
CA THR A 124 -46.64 -49.58 46.05
C THR A 124 -46.05 -49.36 44.66
N THR A 125 -46.16 -48.17 44.09
CA THR A 125 -45.68 -47.87 42.72
C THR A 125 -45.20 -46.43 42.58
N MET A 126 -44.00 -46.27 41.99
CA MET A 126 -43.28 -45.02 41.75
C MET A 126 -42.67 -44.96 40.32
N ASP A 127 -43.29 -45.65 39.36
CA ASP A 127 -42.85 -45.68 37.95
C ASP A 127 -42.72 -44.25 37.41
N GLY A 128 -41.53 -43.89 36.95
CA GLY A 128 -41.25 -42.58 36.35
C GLY A 128 -41.49 -41.36 37.24
N MET A 129 -41.54 -41.49 38.57
CA MET A 129 -41.93 -40.40 39.48
C MET A 129 -41.16 -39.09 39.23
N PHE A 130 -39.86 -39.16 38.94
CA PHE A 130 -38.97 -38.02 38.65
C PHE A 130 -38.40 -38.07 37.24
N ALA A 131 -39.02 -38.83 36.32
CA ALA A 131 -38.53 -38.91 34.95
C ALA A 131 -38.51 -37.52 34.32
N THR A 132 -37.35 -37.01 33.88
CA THR A 132 -37.15 -35.66 33.32
C THR A 132 -37.41 -34.51 34.32
N ALA A 133 -37.42 -34.78 35.62
CA ALA A 133 -37.36 -33.73 36.66
C ALA A 133 -35.94 -33.19 36.76
N ARG A 134 -35.53 -32.40 35.77
CA ARG A 134 -34.13 -32.03 35.51
C ARG A 134 -33.37 -31.44 36.70
N LYS A 135 -34.05 -30.64 37.53
CA LYS A 135 -33.45 -29.95 38.70
C LYS A 135 -33.55 -30.72 40.03
N PHE A 136 -34.24 -31.86 40.07
CA PHE A 136 -34.50 -32.55 41.33
C PHE A 136 -33.24 -33.20 41.90
N ASP A 137 -32.83 -32.78 43.10
CA ASP A 137 -31.67 -33.29 43.81
C ASP A 137 -31.86 -33.22 45.34
N GLN A 138 -33.08 -33.48 45.82
CA GLN A 138 -33.40 -33.40 47.26
C GLN A 138 -33.18 -34.74 47.96
N PRO A 139 -32.71 -34.73 49.22
CA PRO A 139 -32.41 -35.95 49.97
C PRO A 139 -33.69 -36.78 50.19
N ILE A 140 -33.63 -38.02 49.73
CA ILE A 140 -34.69 -39.04 49.82
C ILE A 140 -34.15 -40.40 50.31
N GLU A 141 -32.95 -40.39 50.89
CA GLU A 141 -32.27 -41.58 51.41
C GLU A 141 -33.08 -42.35 52.46
N ASN A 142 -33.92 -41.66 53.25
CA ASN A 142 -34.66 -42.24 54.37
C ASN A 142 -36.07 -42.74 54.00
N TRP A 143 -36.42 -42.74 52.72
CA TRP A 143 -37.69 -43.27 52.25
C TRP A 143 -37.78 -44.79 52.47
N ASN A 144 -38.87 -45.26 53.09
CA ASN A 144 -39.14 -46.68 53.24
C ASN A 144 -39.81 -47.23 51.97
N THR A 145 -39.02 -47.89 51.12
CA THR A 145 -39.47 -48.42 49.83
C THR A 145 -39.88 -49.90 49.86
N SER A 146 -39.97 -50.53 51.04
CA SER A 146 -40.18 -51.98 51.21
C SER A 146 -41.48 -52.55 50.60
N LYS A 147 -42.47 -51.69 50.29
CA LYS A 147 -43.72 -52.08 49.61
C LYS A 147 -43.75 -51.76 48.12
N VAL A 148 -42.75 -51.05 47.59
CA VAL A 148 -42.74 -50.60 46.19
C VAL A 148 -42.38 -51.77 45.28
N THR A 149 -43.25 -52.08 44.33
CA THR A 149 -43.07 -53.18 43.37
C THR A 149 -42.65 -52.68 41.98
N ASN A 150 -42.79 -51.38 41.69
CA ASN A 150 -42.40 -50.78 40.42
C ASN A 150 -41.75 -49.40 40.61
N MET A 151 -40.50 -49.27 40.12
CA MET A 151 -39.71 -48.03 40.05
C MET A 151 -39.06 -47.85 38.67
N ARG A 152 -39.69 -48.39 37.62
CA ARG A 152 -39.15 -48.29 36.26
C ARG A 152 -38.94 -46.81 35.90
N ILE A 153 -37.81 -46.48 35.28
CA ILE A 153 -37.45 -45.13 34.80
C ILE A 153 -37.59 -43.99 35.83
N MET A 154 -37.52 -44.29 37.14
CA MET A 154 -37.80 -43.34 38.22
C MET A 154 -37.05 -42.00 38.10
N PHE A 155 -35.78 -42.03 37.72
CA PHE A 155 -34.90 -40.87 37.51
C PHE A 155 -34.40 -40.78 36.07
N ASN A 156 -35.14 -41.34 35.10
CA ASN A 156 -34.75 -41.23 33.69
C ASN A 156 -34.70 -39.74 33.29
N ARG A 157 -33.52 -39.24 32.87
CA ARG A 157 -33.25 -37.83 32.53
C ARG A 157 -33.43 -36.83 33.69
N ALA A 158 -33.39 -37.27 34.94
CA ALA A 158 -33.26 -36.37 36.10
C ALA A 158 -31.80 -35.94 36.26
N SER A 159 -31.36 -34.99 35.43
CA SER A 159 -29.95 -34.66 35.21
C SER A 159 -29.19 -34.16 36.44
N SER A 160 -29.87 -33.54 37.41
CA SER A 160 -29.24 -33.05 38.65
C SER A 160 -29.22 -34.07 39.78
N PHE A 161 -29.84 -35.24 39.64
CA PHE A 161 -29.99 -36.18 40.75
C PHE A 161 -28.67 -36.85 41.12
N THR A 162 -28.18 -36.57 42.33
CA THR A 162 -26.92 -37.09 42.88
C THR A 162 -27.09 -37.85 44.19
N GLN A 163 -28.30 -37.91 44.75
CA GLN A 163 -28.54 -38.39 46.11
C GLN A 163 -28.28 -39.89 46.31
N ASP A 164 -27.87 -40.25 47.53
CA ASP A 164 -27.63 -41.63 47.96
C ASP A 164 -28.97 -42.40 48.14
N ILE A 165 -29.09 -43.55 47.48
CA ILE A 165 -30.25 -44.46 47.57
C ILE A 165 -29.86 -45.85 48.10
N SER A 166 -28.68 -46.01 48.68
CA SER A 166 -28.17 -47.28 49.20
C SER A 166 -29.02 -47.86 50.35
N LYS A 167 -29.75 -47.01 51.08
CA LYS A 167 -30.65 -47.40 52.18
C LYS A 167 -32.02 -47.90 51.71
N TRP A 168 -32.34 -47.79 50.42
CA TRP A 168 -33.63 -48.24 49.89
C TRP A 168 -33.73 -49.77 49.89
N ASP A 169 -34.95 -50.26 50.11
CA ASP A 169 -35.28 -51.68 50.01
C ASP A 169 -35.70 -52.00 48.56
N PHE A 170 -34.95 -52.91 47.93
CA PHE A 170 -35.17 -53.40 46.56
C PHE A 170 -35.76 -54.82 46.52
N SER A 171 -36.11 -55.43 47.66
CA SER A 171 -36.50 -56.85 47.78
C SER A 171 -37.78 -57.22 47.01
N LYS A 172 -38.64 -56.23 46.72
CA LYS A 172 -39.87 -56.39 45.93
C LYS A 172 -39.70 -56.11 44.44
N LEU A 173 -38.54 -55.62 44.00
CA LEU A 173 -38.28 -55.31 42.60
C LEU A 173 -37.68 -56.51 41.87
N ILE A 174 -38.04 -56.64 40.59
CA ILE A 174 -37.33 -57.53 39.65
C ILE A 174 -36.21 -56.76 38.93
N THR A 175 -36.49 -55.50 38.61
CA THR A 175 -35.64 -54.63 37.78
C THR A 175 -35.67 -53.22 38.36
N PHE A 176 -34.49 -52.61 38.50
CA PHE A 176 -34.32 -51.20 38.81
C PHE A 176 -33.58 -50.48 37.67
N PRO A 177 -34.29 -49.95 36.66
CA PRO A 177 -33.74 -49.08 35.63
C PRO A 177 -33.92 -47.64 36.07
N GLY A 178 -33.36 -47.33 37.23
CA GLY A 178 -33.67 -46.12 37.97
C GLY A 178 -33.07 -44.88 37.34
N ILE A 179 -31.78 -44.94 36.96
CA ILE A 179 -31.01 -43.74 36.64
C ILE A 179 -30.41 -43.88 35.25
N TYR A 180 -31.01 -43.17 34.31
CA TYR A 180 -30.58 -43.21 32.91
C TYR A 180 -30.74 -41.84 32.28
N ILE A 181 -29.65 -41.20 31.90
CA ILE A 181 -29.58 -39.81 31.42
C ILE A 181 -29.23 -39.82 29.93
N ARG A 182 -30.26 -39.83 29.07
CA ARG A 182 -30.13 -39.58 27.62
C ARG A 182 -30.38 -38.12 27.29
N ASP A 183 -29.44 -37.24 27.56
CA ASP A 183 -29.52 -35.84 27.12
C ASP A 183 -28.21 -35.48 26.39
N ASP A 184 -28.30 -35.36 25.06
CA ASP A 184 -27.15 -35.20 24.18
C ASP A 184 -26.51 -33.80 24.31
N GLU A 185 -27.29 -32.78 24.67
CA GLU A 185 -26.79 -31.42 24.95
C GLU A 185 -25.92 -31.38 26.22
N LEU A 186 -26.27 -32.25 27.16
CA LEU A 186 -25.62 -32.38 28.47
C LEU A 186 -24.38 -33.29 28.39
N LYS A 187 -24.41 -34.32 27.54
CA LYS A 187 -23.27 -35.20 27.23
C LYS A 187 -22.02 -34.43 26.76
N ILE A 188 -22.21 -33.32 26.04
CA ILE A 188 -21.13 -32.45 25.53
C ILE A 188 -20.36 -31.72 26.65
N LYS A 189 -20.96 -31.57 27.84
CA LYS A 189 -20.37 -30.84 28.98
C LYS A 189 -19.73 -31.73 30.05
N GLY A 190 -19.75 -33.06 29.90
CA GLY A 190 -19.07 -34.00 30.80
C GLY A 190 -19.70 -34.24 32.19
N VAL A 191 -20.93 -33.80 32.44
CA VAL A 191 -21.47 -33.62 33.83
C VAL A 191 -22.62 -34.57 34.22
N TYR A 192 -22.90 -35.67 33.51
CA TYR A 192 -24.21 -36.35 33.70
C TYR A 192 -24.13 -37.86 33.87
N ARG A 193 -23.62 -38.27 35.03
CA ARG A 193 -23.60 -39.65 35.51
C ARG A 193 -23.99 -39.67 36.99
N TYR A 194 -24.64 -40.73 37.45
CA TYR A 194 -24.84 -40.93 38.88
C TYR A 194 -23.47 -40.96 39.57
N PRO A 195 -23.23 -40.24 40.67
CA PRO A 195 -21.91 -40.15 41.29
C PRO A 195 -21.33 -41.53 41.59
N SER A 196 -20.09 -41.79 41.16
CA SER A 196 -19.43 -43.08 41.33
C SER A 196 -19.38 -43.53 42.80
N GLU A 197 -19.20 -42.59 43.73
CA GLU A 197 -19.20 -42.87 45.19
C GLU A 197 -20.56 -43.37 45.68
N ASN A 198 -21.67 -42.79 45.22
CA ASN A 198 -23.01 -43.25 45.60
C ASN A 198 -23.41 -44.53 44.85
N TYR A 199 -22.88 -44.72 43.65
CA TYR A 199 -23.01 -45.99 42.93
C TYR A 199 -22.29 -47.12 43.67
N GLU A 200 -21.07 -46.89 44.17
CA GLU A 200 -20.30 -47.83 44.99
C GLU A 200 -21.09 -48.25 46.24
N LYS A 201 -21.53 -47.27 47.05
CA LYS A 201 -22.36 -47.53 48.25
C LYS A 201 -23.60 -48.37 47.95
N LEU A 202 -24.25 -48.10 46.82
CA LEU A 202 -25.42 -48.86 46.39
C LEU A 202 -25.06 -50.32 46.09
N LEU A 203 -23.98 -50.57 45.36
CA LEU A 203 -23.51 -51.94 45.09
C LEU A 203 -23.07 -52.65 46.38
N GLU A 204 -22.42 -51.95 47.31
CA GLU A 204 -22.05 -52.49 48.63
C GLU A 204 -23.29 -52.90 49.44
N ALA A 205 -24.31 -52.03 49.48
CA ALA A 205 -25.57 -52.32 50.17
C ALA A 205 -26.31 -53.52 49.56
N ILE A 206 -26.26 -53.66 48.22
CA ILE A 206 -26.82 -54.81 47.51
C ILE A 206 -26.03 -56.09 47.82
N ASP A 207 -24.70 -56.04 47.85
CA ASP A 207 -23.86 -57.20 48.19
C ASP A 207 -24.10 -57.67 49.62
N ALA A 208 -24.18 -56.72 50.57
CA ALA A 208 -24.43 -56.99 51.98
C ALA A 208 -25.79 -57.66 52.23
N ASN A 209 -26.81 -57.31 51.44
CA ASN A 209 -28.19 -57.81 51.60
C ASN A 209 -28.61 -58.81 50.50
N PHE A 210 -27.68 -59.31 49.70
CA PHE A 210 -27.99 -60.02 48.45
C PHE A 210 -28.93 -61.23 48.66
N SER A 211 -28.82 -61.93 49.80
CA SER A 211 -29.69 -63.07 50.15
C SER A 211 -31.17 -62.67 50.31
N ASN A 212 -31.44 -61.45 50.74
CA ASN A 212 -32.80 -60.91 50.92
C ASN A 212 -33.35 -60.28 49.63
N LEU A 213 -32.52 -60.14 48.58
CA LEU A 213 -32.85 -59.53 47.29
C LEU A 213 -33.08 -60.58 46.19
N SER A 214 -33.65 -61.74 46.52
CA SER A 214 -33.81 -62.88 45.59
C SER A 214 -34.56 -62.55 44.29
N ASN A 215 -35.47 -61.57 44.35
CA ASN A 215 -36.26 -61.11 43.22
C ASN A 215 -35.48 -60.19 42.28
N LEU A 216 -34.49 -59.44 42.78
CA LEU A 216 -33.76 -58.44 42.01
C LEU A 216 -32.84 -59.13 41.00
N LYS A 217 -33.12 -58.94 39.71
CA LYS A 217 -32.35 -59.51 38.59
C LYS A 217 -31.56 -58.49 37.81
N ASN A 218 -32.05 -57.25 37.72
CA ASN A 218 -31.40 -56.22 36.92
C ASN A 218 -31.27 -54.90 37.68
N ILE A 219 -30.08 -54.33 37.65
CA ILE A 219 -29.82 -52.96 38.08
C ILE A 219 -29.14 -52.20 36.95
N HIS A 220 -29.78 -51.13 36.51
CA HIS A 220 -29.38 -50.36 35.35
C HIS A 220 -29.18 -48.91 35.78
N ILE A 221 -27.91 -48.49 35.88
CA ILE A 221 -27.50 -47.18 36.40
C ILE A 221 -26.42 -46.63 35.49
N GLN A 222 -26.69 -45.46 34.92
CA GLN A 222 -25.70 -44.73 34.13
C GLN A 222 -24.69 -44.04 35.06
N SER A 223 -23.61 -44.75 35.35
CA SER A 223 -22.49 -44.28 36.18
C SER A 223 -21.15 -44.74 35.60
N THR A 224 -20.07 -44.32 36.24
CA THR A 224 -18.74 -44.88 36.01
C THR A 224 -18.24 -45.61 37.23
N TYR A 225 -17.38 -46.58 36.99
CA TYR A 225 -16.66 -47.27 38.06
C TYR A 225 -15.19 -47.41 37.69
N CYS A 226 -14.33 -47.33 38.70
CA CYS A 226 -12.91 -47.53 38.55
C CYS A 226 -12.36 -48.45 39.64
N THR A 227 -12.50 -48.05 40.92
CA THR A 227 -11.88 -48.72 42.08
C THR A 227 -12.65 -49.94 42.60
N PHE A 228 -13.94 -50.08 42.28
CA PHE A 228 -14.81 -51.15 42.78
C PHE A 228 -15.25 -52.14 41.68
N GLY A 229 -14.45 -52.28 40.61
CA GLY A 229 -14.73 -53.25 39.53
C GLY A 229 -14.85 -54.69 40.02
N GLY A 230 -14.06 -55.09 41.03
CA GLY A 230 -14.14 -56.42 41.65
C GLY A 230 -15.47 -56.68 42.36
N LEU A 231 -16.02 -55.68 43.07
CA LEU A 231 -17.34 -55.77 43.71
C LEU A 231 -18.45 -55.95 42.66
N ARG A 232 -18.38 -55.16 41.58
CA ARG A 232 -19.29 -55.27 40.44
C ARG A 232 -19.24 -56.68 39.84
N ASP A 233 -18.05 -57.22 39.56
CA ASP A 233 -17.89 -58.56 38.99
C ASP A 233 -18.39 -59.65 39.93
N LYS A 234 -18.15 -59.51 41.24
CA LYS A 234 -18.69 -60.41 42.27
C LYS A 234 -20.22 -60.46 42.21
N LEU A 235 -20.89 -59.32 42.14
CA LEU A 235 -22.35 -59.25 42.03
C LEU A 235 -22.86 -59.86 40.72
N VAL A 236 -22.17 -59.62 39.60
CA VAL A 236 -22.48 -60.25 38.32
C VAL A 236 -22.33 -61.78 38.40
N SER A 237 -21.27 -62.28 39.05
CA SER A 237 -21.06 -63.71 39.26
C SER A 237 -22.13 -64.37 40.13
N LYS A 238 -22.76 -63.59 41.03
CA LYS A 238 -23.92 -64.02 41.83
C LYS A 238 -25.25 -64.00 41.05
N GLY A 239 -25.23 -63.61 39.77
CA GLY A 239 -26.39 -63.62 38.87
C GLY A 239 -27.15 -62.31 38.75
N LEU A 240 -26.60 -61.19 39.25
CA LEU A 240 -27.17 -59.86 39.05
C LEU A 240 -26.74 -59.29 37.69
N SER A 241 -27.69 -58.88 36.86
CA SER A 241 -27.40 -58.13 35.64
C SER A 241 -27.17 -56.66 35.98
N ILE A 242 -25.95 -56.17 35.75
CA ILE A 242 -25.55 -54.77 35.95
C ILE A 242 -25.28 -54.16 34.58
N GLY A 243 -25.93 -53.04 34.26
CA GLY A 243 -25.83 -52.40 32.95
C GLY A 243 -25.89 -50.87 32.98
N TYR A 244 -25.52 -50.27 31.84
CA TYR A 244 -25.37 -48.83 31.61
C TYR A 244 -24.22 -48.14 32.35
N ASP A 245 -23.46 -48.88 33.16
CA ASP A 245 -22.24 -48.39 33.77
C ASP A 245 -21.02 -48.62 32.87
N GLU A 246 -20.02 -47.76 33.01
CA GLU A 246 -18.82 -47.75 32.18
C GLU A 246 -17.56 -47.82 33.05
N PHE A 247 -16.60 -48.65 32.66
CA PHE A 247 -15.28 -48.65 33.30
C PHE A 247 -14.49 -47.44 32.79
N ASP A 248 -14.21 -46.48 33.68
CA ASP A 248 -13.56 -45.21 33.33
C ASP A 248 -12.54 -44.86 34.42
N CYS A 249 -11.27 -45.14 34.14
CA CYS A 249 -10.13 -44.90 35.04
C CYS A 249 -9.14 -43.92 34.40
N LYS A 250 -9.63 -42.80 33.87
CA LYS A 250 -8.76 -41.82 33.22
C LYS A 250 -7.71 -41.30 34.21
N PRO A 251 -6.42 -41.49 33.92
CA PRO A 251 -5.36 -40.87 34.71
C PRO A 251 -5.24 -39.38 34.36
N GLU A 252 -4.69 -38.61 35.28
CA GLU A 252 -4.39 -37.20 35.10
C GLU A 252 -2.96 -37.04 34.56
N PHE A 253 -2.80 -36.11 33.61
CA PHE A 253 -1.50 -35.77 33.05
C PHE A 253 -1.22 -34.28 33.25
N LEU A 254 0.00 -33.97 33.66
CA LEU A 254 0.54 -32.63 33.69
C LEU A 254 1.80 -32.60 32.84
N ILE A 255 1.83 -31.68 31.86
CA ILE A 255 2.99 -31.48 31.00
C ILE A 255 3.66 -30.17 31.40
N THR A 256 4.98 -30.19 31.55
CA THR A 256 5.79 -28.99 31.77
C THR A 256 6.86 -28.89 30.68
N GLN A 257 6.88 -27.76 29.98
CA GLN A 257 7.78 -27.45 28.86
C GLN A 257 8.32 -26.01 29.01
N PRO A 258 9.51 -25.82 29.60
CA PRO A 258 10.13 -24.50 29.69
C PRO A 258 10.67 -24.01 28.33
N THR A 259 11.21 -24.92 27.52
CA THR A 259 11.84 -24.58 26.22
C THR A 259 11.03 -25.13 25.05
N LEU A 260 10.55 -24.23 24.20
CA LEU A 260 9.80 -24.58 22.98
C LEU A 260 10.62 -24.40 21.69
N GLN A 261 11.73 -23.67 21.75
CA GLN A 261 12.58 -23.39 20.59
C GLN A 261 14.03 -23.76 20.90
N SER A 262 14.72 -24.45 19.99
CA SER A 262 16.12 -24.86 20.18
C SER A 262 16.83 -25.11 18.86
N SER A 263 18.16 -24.98 18.87
CA SER A 263 19.05 -25.29 17.75
C SER A 263 19.42 -26.76 17.61
N GLY A 264 18.86 -27.66 18.44
CA GLY A 264 18.97 -29.10 18.23
C GLY A 264 18.63 -30.01 19.41
N GLU A 265 18.65 -29.52 20.65
CA GLU A 265 18.33 -30.34 21.83
C GLU A 265 17.40 -29.63 22.81
N ILE A 266 16.38 -30.34 23.29
CA ILE A 266 15.47 -29.89 24.38
C ILE A 266 15.44 -31.00 25.43
N THR A 267 15.88 -30.69 26.66
CA THR A 267 16.08 -31.68 27.76
C THR A 267 15.10 -31.53 28.92
N ASP A 268 14.29 -30.48 28.90
CA ASP A 268 13.45 -30.04 29.99
C ASP A 268 11.97 -30.41 29.81
N THR A 269 11.66 -31.26 28.83
CA THR A 269 10.32 -31.82 28.63
C THR A 269 10.01 -32.84 29.71
N ARG A 270 9.01 -32.54 30.55
CA ARG A 270 8.60 -33.39 31.67
C ARG A 270 7.11 -33.68 31.66
N PHE A 271 6.78 -34.91 31.99
CA PHE A 271 5.42 -35.41 32.14
C PHE A 271 5.26 -35.90 33.57
N THR A 272 4.24 -35.40 34.26
CA THR A 272 3.80 -35.97 35.53
C THR A 272 2.48 -36.65 35.30
N PHE A 273 2.40 -37.90 35.75
CA PHE A 273 1.24 -38.75 35.60
C PHE A 273 0.69 -39.08 36.97
N LYS A 274 -0.63 -39.02 37.13
CA LYS A 274 -1.32 -39.44 38.35
C LYS A 274 -2.41 -40.46 38.02
N SER A 275 -2.24 -41.66 38.55
CA SER A 275 -3.16 -42.78 38.42
C SER A 275 -4.18 -42.81 39.56
N LEU A 276 -5.30 -43.51 39.37
CA LEU A 276 -6.15 -43.91 40.50
C LEU A 276 -5.64 -45.19 41.19
N TYR A 277 -4.91 -46.02 40.44
CA TYR A 277 -4.28 -47.25 40.91
C TYR A 277 -2.79 -47.03 41.23
N PRO A 278 -2.27 -47.58 42.35
CA PRO A 278 -0.83 -47.59 42.62
C PRO A 278 -0.03 -48.13 41.45
N LEU A 279 1.14 -47.54 41.21
CA LEU A 279 2.16 -47.99 40.26
C LEU A 279 3.31 -48.63 41.04
N THR A 280 3.95 -49.62 40.44
CA THR A 280 5.11 -50.32 40.99
C THR A 280 6.31 -50.15 40.08
N GLN A 281 7.51 -50.37 40.59
CA GLN A 281 8.71 -50.38 39.74
C GLN A 281 8.60 -51.43 38.63
N ALA A 282 8.00 -52.59 38.94
CA ALA A 282 7.73 -53.63 37.94
C ALA A 282 6.77 -53.16 36.82
N ASP A 283 5.84 -52.25 37.11
CA ASP A 283 5.01 -51.62 36.08
C ASP A 283 5.85 -50.73 35.16
N LEU A 284 6.73 -49.89 35.72
CA LEU A 284 7.64 -49.04 34.94
C LEU A 284 8.55 -49.89 34.05
N ASP A 285 9.15 -50.94 34.61
CA ASP A 285 10.04 -51.86 33.91
C ASP A 285 9.31 -52.65 32.80
N ALA A 286 8.01 -52.89 32.97
CA ALA A 286 7.14 -53.50 31.96
C ALA A 286 6.70 -52.52 30.86
N GLY A 287 7.11 -51.25 30.91
CA GLY A 287 6.80 -50.25 29.90
C GLY A 287 5.36 -49.74 29.93
N VAL A 288 4.77 -49.59 31.14
CA VAL A 288 3.44 -48.97 31.26
C VAL A 288 3.39 -47.56 30.68
N PHE A 289 4.52 -46.87 30.59
CA PHE A 289 4.69 -45.64 29.82
C PHE A 289 5.52 -45.92 28.57
N SER A 290 5.06 -45.45 27.42
CA SER A 290 5.78 -45.56 26.16
C SER A 290 5.55 -44.34 25.28
N ILE A 291 6.46 -44.05 24.36
CA ILE A 291 6.22 -43.04 23.33
C ILE A 291 5.17 -43.56 22.34
N ASP A 292 4.18 -42.71 22.04
CA ASP A 292 3.19 -42.97 20.99
C ASP A 292 3.75 -42.51 19.65
N SER A 293 4.23 -43.46 18.85
CA SER A 293 4.80 -43.18 17.54
C SER A 293 3.80 -42.56 16.55
N ALA A 294 2.50 -42.80 16.72
CA ALA A 294 1.48 -42.20 15.86
C ALA A 294 1.26 -40.70 16.17
N GLN A 295 1.67 -40.25 17.36
CA GLN A 295 1.51 -38.88 17.84
C GLN A 295 2.85 -38.15 17.98
N THR A 296 3.95 -38.74 17.52
CA THR A 296 5.31 -38.18 17.65
C THR A 296 5.93 -37.93 16.28
N ASN A 297 6.42 -36.71 16.04
CA ASN A 297 7.11 -36.32 14.80
C ASN A 297 8.45 -35.60 15.06
N VAL A 298 8.97 -35.68 16.28
CA VAL A 298 10.33 -35.27 16.64
C VAL A 298 11.18 -36.51 16.89
N ASP A 299 12.49 -36.39 16.69
CA ASP A 299 13.44 -37.41 17.14
C ASP A 299 13.68 -37.21 18.66
N TYR A 300 13.79 -38.31 19.40
CA TYR A 300 13.84 -38.30 20.86
C TYR A 300 14.79 -39.39 21.41
N SER A 301 15.25 -39.19 22.66
CA SER A 301 15.88 -40.25 23.46
C SER A 301 14.85 -41.09 24.19
N ASP A 302 15.28 -42.22 24.77
CA ASP A 302 14.42 -43.04 25.62
C ASP A 302 13.72 -42.23 26.73
N LEU A 303 12.49 -42.65 27.04
CA LEU A 303 11.64 -42.10 28.08
C LEU A 303 12.13 -42.61 29.46
N ASP A 304 12.59 -41.70 30.33
CA ASP A 304 13.00 -42.05 31.70
C ASP A 304 11.89 -41.70 32.68
N CYS A 305 11.28 -42.72 33.30
CA CYS A 305 10.18 -42.58 34.25
C CYS A 305 10.57 -43.08 35.65
N LYS A 306 10.17 -42.34 36.68
CA LYS A 306 10.37 -42.69 38.10
C LYS A 306 9.09 -42.48 38.89
N LEU A 307 8.86 -43.32 39.91
CA LEU A 307 7.76 -43.11 40.85
C LEU A 307 8.05 -41.90 41.74
N ASP A 308 7.00 -41.22 42.17
CA ASP A 308 7.09 -40.23 43.23
C ASP A 308 7.34 -40.93 44.58
N ASP A 309 8.26 -40.40 45.38
CA ASP A 309 8.65 -40.99 46.67
C ASP A 309 7.53 -40.92 47.73
N SER A 310 6.56 -40.03 47.55
CA SER A 310 5.48 -39.74 48.50
C SER A 310 4.11 -40.26 48.08
N ASP A 311 3.90 -40.55 46.80
CA ASP A 311 2.65 -41.06 46.26
C ASP A 311 2.90 -42.12 45.17
N ASP A 312 2.64 -43.39 45.50
CA ASP A 312 2.81 -44.52 44.58
C ASP A 312 1.88 -44.47 43.36
N LYS A 313 0.93 -43.54 43.32
CA LYS A 313 0.06 -43.29 42.17
C LYS A 313 0.64 -42.28 41.20
N VAL A 314 1.74 -41.61 41.56
CA VAL A 314 2.36 -40.56 40.75
C VAL A 314 3.67 -41.07 40.14
N ALA A 315 3.87 -40.77 38.85
CA ALA A 315 5.11 -41.01 38.15
C ALA A 315 5.57 -39.76 37.41
N HIS A 316 6.86 -39.49 37.43
CA HIS A 316 7.51 -38.42 36.68
C HIS A 316 8.34 -39.02 35.57
N CYS A 317 8.02 -38.64 34.33
CA CYS A 317 8.72 -39.04 33.14
C CYS A 317 9.42 -37.84 32.48
N THR A 318 10.63 -38.07 31.97
CA THR A 318 11.39 -37.07 31.21
C THR A 318 11.79 -37.64 29.86
N VAL A 319 11.82 -36.78 28.85
CA VAL A 319 12.24 -37.15 27.50
C VAL A 319 13.09 -36.04 26.92
N LYS A 320 14.19 -36.42 26.27
CA LYS A 320 15.03 -35.48 25.53
C LYS A 320 14.60 -35.50 24.07
N ILE A 321 14.37 -34.32 23.50
CA ILE A 321 14.15 -34.16 22.06
C ILE A 321 15.52 -33.90 21.43
N THR A 322 15.87 -34.71 20.43
CA THR A 322 17.20 -34.78 19.79
C THR A 322 17.11 -34.62 18.28
N SER A 323 16.10 -33.89 17.80
CA SER A 323 15.90 -33.69 16.35
C SER A 323 17.06 -32.92 15.76
N THR A 324 17.70 -33.50 14.74
CA THR A 324 18.80 -32.85 13.99
C THR A 324 18.33 -32.20 12.70
N HIS A 325 17.03 -32.18 12.46
CA HIS A 325 16.38 -31.62 11.28
C HIS A 325 15.28 -30.67 11.75
N GLU A 326 14.90 -29.73 10.88
CA GLU A 326 13.87 -28.76 11.19
C GLU A 326 12.52 -29.39 11.51
N ARG A 327 11.92 -28.91 12.60
CA ARG A 327 10.58 -29.33 13.06
C ARG A 327 9.80 -28.08 13.47
N PRO A 328 9.18 -27.34 12.54
CA PRO A 328 8.42 -26.12 12.86
C PRO A 328 7.13 -26.37 13.67
N ASN A 329 6.70 -27.63 13.79
CA ASN A 329 5.55 -28.07 14.60
C ASN A 329 5.81 -29.45 15.20
N GLY A 330 6.92 -29.57 15.93
CA GLY A 330 7.29 -30.76 16.66
C GLY A 330 6.26 -31.13 17.73
N LYS A 331 6.00 -32.43 17.84
CA LYS A 331 5.06 -33.06 18.75
C LYS A 331 5.65 -34.35 19.28
N ILE A 332 5.37 -34.64 20.54
CA ILE A 332 5.70 -35.91 21.18
C ILE A 332 4.49 -36.44 21.95
N GLY A 333 4.10 -37.67 21.65
CA GLY A 333 3.00 -38.36 22.29
C GLY A 333 3.50 -39.36 23.32
N ILE A 334 2.82 -39.44 24.46
CA ILE A 334 3.05 -40.47 25.48
C ILE A 334 1.78 -41.29 25.62
N LYS A 335 1.94 -42.61 25.64
CA LYS A 335 0.91 -43.59 25.95
C LYS A 335 1.15 -44.18 27.33
N PHE A 336 0.06 -44.34 28.08
CA PHE A 336 -0.04 -45.13 29.28
C PHE A 336 -0.89 -46.38 29.02
N SER A 337 -0.44 -47.55 29.46
CA SER A 337 -1.21 -48.79 29.40
C SER A 337 -0.93 -49.67 30.61
N LYS A 338 -1.94 -49.91 31.45
CA LYS A 338 -1.85 -50.81 32.61
C LYS A 338 -3.01 -51.78 32.65
N THR A 339 -2.74 -53.05 32.95
CA THR A 339 -3.79 -54.04 33.22
C THR A 339 -4.07 -54.09 34.72
N VAL A 340 -5.34 -53.98 35.11
CA VAL A 340 -5.81 -54.05 36.50
C VAL A 340 -6.68 -55.28 36.75
N GLU A 341 -7.19 -55.44 37.97
CA GLU A 341 -7.98 -56.59 38.39
C GLU A 341 -9.17 -56.89 37.47
N GLY A 342 -9.41 -58.18 37.23
CA GLY A 342 -10.42 -58.65 36.27
C GLY A 342 -9.98 -58.57 34.80
N GLY A 343 -8.69 -58.29 34.53
CA GLY A 343 -8.13 -58.22 33.17
C GLY A 343 -8.48 -56.94 32.41
N ARG A 344 -8.98 -55.92 33.11
CA ARG A 344 -9.34 -54.62 32.53
C ARG A 344 -8.08 -53.85 32.18
N LYS A 345 -8.07 -53.18 31.03
CA LYS A 345 -6.96 -52.31 30.63
C LYS A 345 -7.32 -50.85 30.86
N ILE A 346 -6.43 -50.11 31.49
CA ILE A 346 -6.44 -48.66 31.57
C ILE A 346 -5.49 -48.18 30.48
N GLU A 347 -6.03 -47.49 29.49
CA GLU A 347 -5.25 -46.88 28.41
C GLU A 347 -5.52 -45.38 28.37
N ALA A 348 -4.46 -44.61 28.22
CA ALA A 348 -4.55 -43.18 28.01
C ALA A 348 -3.38 -42.70 27.15
N SER A 349 -3.56 -41.59 26.45
CA SER A 349 -2.46 -40.94 25.75
C SER A 349 -2.58 -39.43 25.86
N ILE A 350 -1.44 -38.76 25.82
CA ILE A 350 -1.35 -37.31 25.79
C ILE A 350 -0.28 -36.88 24.80
N GLN A 351 -0.47 -35.72 24.18
CA GLN A 351 0.46 -35.13 23.23
C GLN A 351 0.96 -33.78 23.75
N ALA A 352 2.28 -33.63 23.78
CA ALA A 352 2.96 -32.35 23.89
C ALA A 352 3.19 -31.78 22.48
N THR A 353 2.86 -30.52 22.26
CA THR A 353 2.98 -29.85 20.94
C THR A 353 3.65 -28.50 21.07
N GLY A 354 4.27 -28.03 19.99
CA GLY A 354 4.80 -26.66 19.90
C GLY A 354 6.32 -26.57 19.91
N TYR A 355 7.02 -27.70 19.80
CA TYR A 355 8.47 -27.70 19.64
C TYR A 355 8.83 -27.14 18.27
N LEU A 356 9.73 -26.15 18.25
CA LEU A 356 10.35 -25.59 17.07
C LEU A 356 11.84 -25.91 17.14
N ILE A 357 12.29 -26.79 16.25
CA ILE A 357 13.71 -27.11 16.12
C ILE A 357 14.21 -26.48 14.84
N ASP A 358 15.23 -25.63 14.96
CA ASP A 358 15.83 -24.90 13.85
C ASP A 358 17.35 -25.05 13.89
N THR A 359 17.90 -25.84 12.96
CA THR A 359 19.33 -26.15 12.91
C THR A 359 20.07 -25.32 11.87
N GLN A 360 19.41 -24.38 11.20
CA GLN A 360 19.99 -23.63 10.09
C GLN A 360 20.36 -22.22 10.53
N ALA A 361 21.57 -21.79 10.18
CA ALA A 361 21.96 -20.40 10.35
C ALA A 361 21.24 -19.51 9.31
N PRO A 362 20.95 -18.24 9.63
CA PRO A 362 20.43 -17.27 8.66
C PRO A 362 21.35 -17.14 7.43
N GLU A 363 20.80 -16.72 6.28
CA GLU A 363 21.66 -16.40 5.14
C GLU A 363 22.66 -15.28 5.49
N PRO A 364 23.92 -15.35 5.03
CA PRO A 364 24.88 -14.28 5.29
C PRO A 364 24.39 -12.96 4.69
N ALA A 365 24.28 -11.92 5.51
CA ALA A 365 23.87 -10.60 5.05
C ALA A 365 24.88 -10.04 4.03
N GLN A 366 24.37 -9.36 3.01
CA GLN A 366 25.19 -8.71 1.98
C GLN A 366 25.35 -7.22 2.32
N LEU A 367 26.54 -6.65 2.14
CA LEU A 367 26.75 -5.19 2.24
C LEU A 367 26.97 -4.61 0.85
N GLY A 368 26.31 -3.49 0.56
CA GLY A 368 26.69 -2.59 -0.51
C GLY A 368 27.47 -1.41 0.06
N ILE A 369 28.62 -1.08 -0.52
CA ILE A 369 29.38 0.14 -0.17
C ILE A 369 29.21 1.12 -1.33
N ASP A 370 28.55 2.24 -1.08
CA ASP A 370 28.40 3.34 -2.03
C ASP A 370 29.31 4.50 -1.64
N THR A 371 30.27 4.81 -2.52
CA THR A 371 31.27 5.85 -2.31
C THR A 371 31.04 7.07 -3.19
N THR A 372 29.87 7.17 -3.84
CA THR A 372 29.56 8.23 -4.84
C THR A 372 29.52 9.64 -4.25
N ALA A 373 29.18 9.77 -2.96
CA ALA A 373 29.17 11.05 -2.24
C ALA A 373 30.59 11.59 -1.93
N GLY A 374 31.64 10.85 -2.28
CA GLY A 374 33.03 11.27 -2.13
C GLY A 374 33.72 10.67 -0.90
N ILE A 375 34.99 11.07 -0.75
CA ILE A 375 35.98 10.44 0.14
C ILE A 375 35.68 10.56 1.64
N HIS A 376 34.65 11.31 2.04
CA HIS A 376 34.38 11.67 3.44
C HIS A 376 33.03 11.15 3.96
N THR A 377 32.22 10.54 3.09
CA THR A 377 30.87 10.06 3.44
C THR A 377 30.48 8.83 2.59
N PRO A 378 31.19 7.70 2.66
CA PRO A 378 30.69 6.47 2.05
C PRO A 378 29.44 6.02 2.82
N SER A 379 28.42 5.55 2.10
CA SER A 379 27.25 4.90 2.71
C SER A 379 27.41 3.39 2.63
N VAL A 380 27.05 2.70 3.70
CA VAL A 380 27.08 1.22 3.75
C VAL A 380 25.64 0.74 3.88
N THR A 381 25.12 0.16 2.82
CA THR A 381 23.77 -0.39 2.82
C THR A 381 23.83 -1.85 3.20
N LEU A 382 23.22 -2.23 4.32
CA LEU A 382 22.98 -3.65 4.62
C LEU A 382 21.77 -4.13 3.82
N HIS A 383 21.97 -5.20 3.05
CA HIS A 383 20.88 -6.02 2.58
C HIS A 383 20.59 -7.10 3.62
N VAL A 384 19.33 -7.09 4.08
CA VAL A 384 18.79 -7.94 5.14
C VAL A 384 19.10 -9.42 4.89
N ALA A 385 19.69 -10.08 5.89
CA ALA A 385 19.74 -11.53 5.97
C ALA A 385 18.32 -12.09 6.08
N GLN A 386 18.01 -13.13 5.29
CA GLN A 386 16.78 -13.89 5.48
C GLN A 386 17.07 -15.05 6.43
N ASP A 387 16.14 -15.31 7.32
CA ASP A 387 16.18 -16.57 8.05
C ASP A 387 15.81 -17.70 7.08
N VAL A 388 16.68 -18.70 7.00
CA VAL A 388 16.44 -19.92 6.23
C VAL A 388 15.59 -20.88 7.04
N GLY A 389 15.71 -20.79 8.37
CA GLY A 389 15.00 -21.59 9.33
C GLY A 389 13.60 -21.05 9.67
N ALA A 390 13.00 -21.67 10.68
CA ALA A 390 11.65 -21.35 11.14
C ALA A 390 11.65 -20.47 12.40
N SER A 391 12.80 -20.27 13.04
CA SER A 391 12.88 -19.58 14.33
C SER A 391 12.75 -18.07 14.21
N GLY A 392 13.07 -17.49 13.05
CA GLY A 392 13.09 -16.07 12.77
C GLY A 392 14.41 -15.40 13.18
N LEU A 393 14.71 -14.27 12.54
CA LEU A 393 15.93 -13.51 12.78
C LEU A 393 15.85 -12.64 14.04
N THR A 394 16.84 -12.74 14.94
CA THR A 394 16.96 -11.86 16.11
C THR A 394 17.58 -10.52 15.75
N GLY A 395 18.63 -10.52 14.92
CA GLY A 395 19.30 -9.30 14.48
C GLY A 395 20.73 -9.55 13.97
N CYS A 396 21.41 -8.48 13.57
CA CYS A 396 22.80 -8.53 13.09
C CYS A 396 23.69 -7.53 13.85
N GLU A 397 24.93 -7.93 14.11
CA GLU A 397 26.04 -7.10 14.59
C GLU A 397 26.96 -6.73 13.43
N LEU A 398 27.40 -5.47 13.37
CA LEU A 398 28.41 -4.98 12.44
C LEU A 398 29.71 -4.72 13.22
N SER A 399 30.85 -5.05 12.63
CA SER A 399 32.16 -4.61 13.15
C SER A 399 33.09 -4.21 12.02
N TYR A 400 34.07 -3.36 12.31
CA TYR A 400 35.12 -2.99 11.36
C TYR A 400 36.49 -2.96 12.04
N THR A 401 37.57 -3.07 11.26
CA THR A 401 38.94 -3.01 11.78
C THR A 401 39.56 -1.64 11.47
N ASP A 402 40.01 -0.94 12.51
CA ASP A 402 40.68 0.37 12.41
C ASP A 402 42.19 0.25 12.10
N ASP A 403 42.88 1.40 12.01
CA ASP A 403 44.32 1.56 11.72
C ASP A 403 45.24 0.81 12.68
N GLY A 404 44.75 0.52 13.89
CA GLY A 404 45.48 -0.23 14.91
C GLY A 404 45.31 -1.74 14.79
N GLY A 405 44.49 -2.22 13.85
CA GLY A 405 44.07 -3.62 13.76
C GLY A 405 43.03 -3.99 14.82
N VAL A 406 42.39 -3.01 15.46
CA VAL A 406 41.42 -3.24 16.54
C VAL A 406 40.01 -3.29 15.96
N GLU A 407 39.25 -4.31 16.35
CA GLU A 407 37.86 -4.49 15.94
C GLU A 407 36.95 -3.53 16.72
N GLN A 408 36.31 -2.62 16.01
CA GLN A 408 35.28 -1.72 16.52
C GLN A 408 33.90 -2.32 16.24
N LYS A 409 33.12 -2.56 17.29
CA LYS A 409 31.74 -3.06 17.16
C LYS A 409 30.74 -1.91 17.03
N ILE A 410 29.86 -2.02 16.04
CA ILE A 410 28.70 -1.15 15.86
C ILE A 410 27.49 -1.93 16.41
N SER A 411 26.80 -1.32 17.38
CA SER A 411 25.67 -1.92 18.10
C SER A 411 24.63 -2.54 17.17
N PRO A 412 23.92 -3.61 17.62
CA PRO A 412 22.93 -4.31 16.81
C PRO A 412 21.83 -3.36 16.33
N PHE A 413 21.45 -3.49 15.06
CA PHE A 413 20.43 -2.65 14.42
C PHE A 413 19.29 -3.51 13.86
N ALA A 414 18.10 -2.91 13.82
CA ALA A 414 16.90 -3.57 13.35
C ALA A 414 16.95 -3.80 11.83
N VAL A 415 16.39 -4.93 11.43
CA VAL A 415 16.32 -5.42 10.06
C VAL A 415 15.48 -4.45 9.20
N GLY A 416 16.08 -3.80 8.19
CA GLY A 416 15.36 -2.99 7.20
C GLY A 416 15.86 -1.55 7.00
N ASP A 417 16.78 -1.05 7.84
CA ASP A 417 17.31 0.31 7.74
C ASP A 417 18.63 0.38 6.94
N SER A 418 18.82 1.48 6.19
CA SER A 418 20.12 1.81 5.58
C SER A 418 21.02 2.50 6.61
N LEU A 419 22.21 1.94 6.87
CA LEU A 419 23.12 2.47 7.87
C LEU A 419 24.23 3.32 7.23
N ASN A 420 24.11 4.64 7.30
CA ASN A 420 25.18 5.52 6.84
C ASN A 420 26.33 5.55 7.85
N LEU A 421 27.45 4.91 7.52
CA LEU A 421 28.67 4.95 8.32
C LEU A 421 29.55 6.12 7.89
N SER A 422 29.73 7.11 8.77
CA SER A 422 30.66 8.22 8.53
C SER A 422 32.04 7.86 9.09
N PHE A 423 33.00 7.58 8.22
CA PHE A 423 34.40 7.39 8.63
C PHE A 423 35.14 8.71 8.67
N ARG A 424 36.03 8.89 9.64
CA ARG A 424 36.93 10.05 9.66
C ARG A 424 37.99 9.86 8.59
N THR A 425 38.40 10.95 7.96
CA THR A 425 39.36 10.97 6.85
C THR A 425 40.76 10.49 7.21
N THR A 426 41.01 10.27 8.51
CA THR A 426 42.26 9.80 9.09
C THR A 426 42.20 8.36 9.59
N GLU A 427 41.05 7.69 9.54
CA GLU A 427 40.88 6.30 9.98
C GLU A 427 40.88 5.38 8.73
N LEU A 428 41.92 4.58 8.58
CA LEU A 428 42.05 3.47 7.63
C LEU A 428 41.08 2.34 8.00
N VAL A 429 40.05 2.16 7.19
CA VAL A 429 39.12 1.05 7.35
C VAL A 429 39.42 -0.03 6.34
N HIS A 430 39.77 -1.22 6.83
CA HIS A 430 40.27 -2.31 6.00
C HIS A 430 39.14 -3.28 5.60
N THR A 431 38.35 -3.74 6.56
CA THR A 431 37.23 -4.68 6.36
C THR A 431 36.05 -4.36 7.28
N VAL A 432 34.84 -4.72 6.84
CA VAL A 432 33.59 -4.74 7.62
C VAL A 432 33.14 -6.18 7.74
N LYS A 433 32.83 -6.63 8.96
CA LYS A 433 32.22 -7.94 9.24
C LYS A 433 30.78 -7.77 9.68
N VAL A 434 29.92 -8.67 9.23
CA VAL A 434 28.53 -8.78 9.69
C VAL A 434 28.33 -10.15 10.29
N LYS A 435 27.77 -10.20 11.50
CA LYS A 435 27.34 -11.43 12.17
C LYS A 435 25.84 -11.37 12.41
N CYS A 436 25.07 -12.32 11.90
CA CYS A 436 23.63 -12.37 12.09
C CYS A 436 23.23 -13.60 12.91
N PHE A 437 22.23 -13.44 13.77
CA PHE A 437 21.76 -14.45 14.71
C PHE A 437 20.26 -14.68 14.56
N ASP A 438 19.82 -15.93 14.57
CA ASP A 438 18.40 -16.29 14.71
C ASP A 438 17.97 -16.39 16.18
N ASN A 439 16.67 -16.63 16.40
CA ASN A 439 16.07 -16.70 17.74
C ASN A 439 16.51 -17.92 18.57
N VAL A 440 17.20 -18.89 17.97
CA VAL A 440 17.74 -20.06 18.67
C VAL A 440 19.28 -20.05 18.75
N GLY A 441 19.91 -18.97 18.30
CA GLY A 441 21.34 -18.70 18.42
C GLY A 441 22.22 -19.27 17.30
N ASN A 442 21.66 -19.73 16.17
CA ASN A 442 22.47 -20.06 15.00
C ASN A 442 23.05 -18.78 14.39
N VAL A 443 24.29 -18.86 13.88
CA VAL A 443 25.07 -17.69 13.48
C VAL A 443 25.54 -17.81 12.03
N SER A 444 25.41 -16.73 11.27
CA SER A 444 26.11 -16.54 9.99
C SER A 444 27.03 -15.33 10.01
N GLU A 445 28.18 -15.45 9.35
CA GLU A 445 29.20 -14.39 9.29
C GLU A 445 29.60 -14.08 7.83
N ASN A 446 29.79 -12.80 7.52
CA ASN A 446 30.31 -12.34 6.23
C ASN A 446 31.34 -11.21 6.43
N GLU A 447 32.36 -11.12 5.58
CA GLU A 447 33.42 -10.11 5.63
C GLU A 447 33.58 -9.41 4.26
N ILE A 448 33.50 -8.08 4.25
CA ILE A 448 33.55 -7.25 3.05
C ILE A 448 34.70 -6.25 3.15
N LYS A 449 35.45 -6.11 2.05
CA LYS A 449 36.65 -5.27 1.96
C LYS A 449 36.30 -3.89 1.39
N PHE A 450 36.92 -2.82 1.90
CA PHE A 450 36.66 -1.46 1.39
C PHE A 450 37.28 -1.24 0.00
N PRO A 451 36.49 -0.87 -1.02
CA PRO A 451 37.00 -0.62 -2.36
C PRO A 451 37.70 0.75 -2.49
N PRO A 452 38.63 0.90 -3.44
CA PRO A 452 39.16 2.21 -3.84
C PRO A 452 38.08 3.18 -4.32
N ILE A 453 38.20 4.47 -4.02
CA ILE A 453 37.27 5.53 -4.44
C ILE A 453 37.85 6.29 -5.62
N ILE A 454 37.08 6.49 -6.69
CA ILE A 454 37.50 7.25 -7.88
C ILE A 454 36.71 8.56 -7.93
N GLU A 455 37.41 9.69 -8.02
CA GLU A 455 36.81 11.03 -8.04
C GLU A 455 37.28 11.80 -9.28
N PHE A 456 36.35 12.26 -10.12
CA PHE A 456 36.65 13.11 -11.27
C PHE A 456 36.64 14.58 -10.85
N ASP A 457 37.62 15.36 -11.31
CA ASP A 457 37.65 16.82 -11.10
C ASP A 457 36.74 17.51 -12.15
N PRO A 458 35.58 18.08 -11.75
CA PRO A 458 34.65 18.67 -12.69
C PRO A 458 35.15 19.99 -13.29
N ASN A 459 36.15 20.64 -12.68
CA ASN A 459 36.66 21.94 -13.15
C ASN A 459 37.69 21.81 -14.28
N ASN A 460 38.10 20.59 -14.65
CA ASN A 460 39.22 20.33 -15.56
C ASN A 460 38.84 19.59 -16.86
N ILE A 461 37.56 19.59 -17.22
CA ILE A 461 37.08 18.88 -18.42
C ILE A 461 36.78 19.89 -19.53
N THR A 462 37.60 19.88 -20.58
CA THR A 462 37.43 20.78 -21.73
C THR A 462 36.40 20.23 -22.71
N LEU A 463 35.31 20.97 -22.97
CA LEU A 463 34.54 20.83 -24.21
C LEU A 463 35.48 21.16 -25.38
N SER A 464 35.55 20.28 -26.38
CA SER A 464 36.46 20.47 -27.52
C SER A 464 35.93 19.80 -28.77
N ASN A 465 36.10 20.49 -29.90
CA ASN A 465 35.88 19.96 -31.24
C ASN A 465 37.04 19.12 -31.80
N ARG A 466 38.10 18.90 -31.02
CA ARG A 466 39.28 18.10 -31.42
C ARG A 466 39.52 16.91 -30.50
N ALA A 467 39.70 17.16 -29.21
CA ALA A 467 39.95 16.13 -28.21
C ALA A 467 39.68 16.66 -26.80
N MET A 468 39.02 15.86 -25.96
CA MET A 468 38.77 16.16 -24.55
C MET A 468 39.82 15.47 -23.67
N ASN A 469 40.30 16.20 -22.67
CA ASN A 469 41.21 15.72 -21.64
C ASN A 469 40.63 16.08 -20.26
N GLY A 470 41.06 15.39 -19.21
CA GLY A 470 40.63 15.69 -17.84
C GLY A 470 41.35 14.86 -16.79
N ASN A 471 41.16 15.22 -15.51
CA ASN A 471 41.84 14.62 -14.36
C ASN A 471 40.87 13.85 -13.46
N PHE A 472 41.37 12.82 -12.79
CA PHE A 472 40.67 12.09 -11.74
C PHE A 472 41.66 11.57 -10.69
N THR A 473 41.20 11.44 -9.45
CA THR A 473 41.98 10.89 -8.34
C THR A 473 41.42 9.54 -7.94
N ILE A 474 42.29 8.59 -7.62
CA ILE A 474 41.93 7.33 -6.98
C ILE A 474 42.43 7.38 -5.54
N TYR A 475 41.55 7.19 -4.57
CA TYR A 475 41.87 7.11 -3.16
C TYR A 475 41.71 5.67 -2.67
N SER A 476 42.64 5.17 -1.85
CA SER A 476 42.55 3.85 -1.21
C SER A 476 42.26 4.02 0.28
N PRO A 477 40.98 3.92 0.73
CA PRO A 477 40.64 4.06 2.15
C PRO A 477 41.31 3.01 3.03
N SER A 478 41.56 1.83 2.47
CA SER A 478 42.17 0.69 3.13
C SER A 478 43.70 0.80 3.23
N GLY A 479 44.32 1.83 2.64
CA GLY A 479 45.77 2.01 2.61
C GLY A 479 46.53 1.02 1.70
N PHE A 480 45.87 -0.03 1.21
CA PHE A 480 46.46 -0.98 0.26
C PHE A 480 46.80 -0.27 -1.05
N LYS A 481 47.91 -0.69 -1.68
CA LYS A 481 48.34 -0.13 -2.97
C LYS A 481 47.30 -0.40 -4.05
N ILE A 482 47.10 0.57 -4.94
CA ILE A 482 46.27 0.34 -6.12
C ILE A 482 47.07 -0.55 -7.07
N LYS A 483 46.49 -1.68 -7.46
CA LYS A 483 47.15 -2.71 -8.27
C LYS A 483 46.63 -2.76 -9.70
N HIS A 484 45.36 -2.46 -9.92
CA HIS A 484 44.77 -2.53 -11.25
C HIS A 484 43.88 -1.33 -11.51
N ILE A 485 44.13 -0.63 -12.62
CA ILE A 485 43.26 0.44 -13.12
C ILE A 485 42.84 0.06 -14.53
N ARG A 486 41.54 0.07 -14.79
CA ARG A 486 41.00 -0.13 -16.13
C ARG A 486 39.90 0.84 -16.46
N VAL A 487 39.70 1.03 -17.76
CA VAL A 487 38.61 1.82 -18.33
C VAL A 487 37.64 0.89 -19.04
N GLU A 488 36.34 1.04 -18.78
CA GLU A 488 35.31 0.30 -19.49
C GLU A 488 35.16 0.86 -20.92
N SER A 489 35.26 -0.02 -21.92
CA SER A 489 34.95 0.30 -23.32
C SER A 489 35.57 1.64 -23.81
N PRO A 490 36.90 1.84 -23.68
CA PRO A 490 37.55 3.11 -24.05
C PRO A 490 37.29 3.54 -25.50
N GLU A 491 37.01 2.59 -26.39
CA GLU A 491 36.64 2.83 -27.79
C GLU A 491 35.32 3.59 -27.97
N LYS A 492 34.41 3.54 -26.97
CA LYS A 492 33.13 4.26 -26.97
C LYS A 492 33.31 5.75 -26.73
N THR A 493 34.29 6.14 -25.91
CA THR A 493 34.64 7.56 -25.65
C THR A 493 35.78 8.06 -26.52
N GLY A 494 36.54 7.13 -27.12
CA GLY A 494 37.69 7.45 -27.96
C GLY A 494 38.91 7.97 -27.19
N VAL A 495 38.96 7.78 -25.87
CA VAL A 495 40.14 8.10 -25.05
C VAL A 495 41.34 7.36 -25.60
N LYS A 496 42.50 8.02 -25.67
CA LYS A 496 43.74 7.44 -26.23
C LYS A 496 44.74 7.01 -25.15
N LYS A 497 44.78 7.71 -24.02
CA LYS A 497 45.74 7.46 -22.94
C LYS A 497 45.10 7.69 -21.58
N ILE A 498 45.55 6.93 -20.59
CA ILE A 498 45.31 7.16 -19.17
C ILE A 498 46.67 7.24 -18.51
N ILE A 499 47.01 8.40 -17.94
CA ILE A 499 48.31 8.64 -17.31
C ILE A 499 48.08 8.81 -15.82
N CYS A 500 48.66 7.93 -15.00
CA CYS A 500 48.59 8.01 -13.54
C CYS A 500 49.99 8.15 -12.94
N ASN A 501 50.18 9.10 -12.03
CA ASN A 501 51.47 9.46 -11.42
C ASN A 501 52.61 9.61 -12.47
N GLY A 502 52.27 10.11 -13.67
CA GLY A 502 53.21 10.32 -14.78
C GLY A 502 53.43 9.11 -15.71
N GLN A 503 52.85 7.94 -15.41
CA GLN A 503 52.96 6.73 -16.22
C GLN A 503 51.71 6.50 -17.08
N ASP A 504 51.88 6.29 -18.39
CA ASP A 504 50.79 5.88 -19.30
C ASP A 504 50.44 4.40 -19.12
N LEU A 505 49.21 4.13 -18.68
CA LEU A 505 48.73 2.80 -18.31
C LEU A 505 48.02 2.08 -19.47
N GLY A 506 47.70 2.78 -20.57
CA GLY A 506 46.75 2.27 -21.55
C GLY A 506 45.34 2.11 -20.94
N PHE A 507 44.65 1.00 -21.23
CA PHE A 507 43.23 0.82 -20.87
C PHE A 507 42.93 -0.32 -19.88
N SER A 508 43.90 -1.19 -19.60
CA SER A 508 43.81 -2.24 -18.57
C SER A 508 45.22 -2.78 -18.33
N LYS A 509 45.82 -2.44 -17.19
CA LYS A 509 47.12 -3.00 -16.79
C LYS A 509 47.21 -3.16 -15.28
N ASP A 510 47.81 -4.28 -14.87
CA ASP A 510 48.32 -4.47 -13.51
C ASP A 510 49.55 -3.59 -13.32
N VAL A 511 49.45 -2.63 -12.41
CA VAL A 511 50.51 -1.70 -12.03
C VAL A 511 50.36 -1.40 -10.54
N ASP A 512 51.41 -1.68 -9.76
CA ASP A 512 51.44 -1.33 -8.35
C ASP A 512 51.77 0.15 -8.19
N PHE A 513 50.80 0.95 -7.73
CA PHE A 513 51.01 2.34 -7.39
C PHE A 513 51.36 2.48 -5.91
N ASP A 514 52.46 3.17 -5.64
CA ASP A 514 52.67 3.77 -4.32
C ASP A 514 51.72 4.97 -4.21
N ASN A 515 50.67 4.81 -3.40
CA ASN A 515 49.65 5.83 -3.18
C ASN A 515 50.16 6.97 -2.27
N GLY A 516 51.42 6.90 -1.81
CA GLY A 516 52.05 7.89 -0.94
C GLY A 516 51.37 8.03 0.44
N PRO A 517 51.81 8.98 1.28
CA PRO A 517 51.30 9.13 2.65
C PRO A 517 49.85 9.63 2.72
N THR A 518 49.24 9.96 1.57
CA THR A 518 47.85 10.44 1.48
C THR A 518 46.91 9.42 0.86
N ASN A 519 47.40 8.22 0.53
CA ASN A 519 46.66 7.13 -0.10
C ASN A 519 45.97 7.53 -1.41
N LYS A 520 46.60 8.38 -2.23
CA LYS A 520 46.05 8.91 -3.50
C LYS A 520 46.93 8.58 -4.70
N VAL A 521 46.29 8.22 -5.81
CA VAL A 521 46.89 8.15 -7.15
C VAL A 521 46.25 9.23 -8.01
N GLN A 522 47.08 10.10 -8.59
CA GLN A 522 46.62 11.17 -9.47
C GLN A 522 46.66 10.70 -10.92
N CYS A 523 45.50 10.76 -11.60
CA CYS A 523 45.35 10.28 -12.97
C CYS A 523 44.78 11.35 -13.89
N ARG A 524 45.05 11.22 -15.19
CA ARG A 524 44.43 12.01 -16.25
C ARG A 524 44.15 11.19 -17.49
N PHE A 525 43.07 11.50 -18.19
CA PHE A 525 42.76 10.93 -19.50
C PHE A 525 43.07 11.93 -20.61
N GLU A 526 43.56 11.43 -21.74
CA GLU A 526 43.90 12.27 -22.90
C GLU A 526 43.28 11.71 -24.20
N GLY A 527 42.85 12.63 -25.07
CA GLY A 527 42.56 12.34 -26.46
C GLY A 527 41.14 11.84 -26.77
N ALA A 528 40.16 12.02 -25.88
CA ALA A 528 38.79 11.56 -26.11
C ALA A 528 38.11 12.33 -27.24
N ASN A 529 37.57 11.62 -28.24
CA ASN A 529 37.03 12.24 -29.46
C ASN A 529 35.61 11.75 -29.82
N LYS A 530 34.87 11.19 -28.86
CA LYS A 530 33.47 10.80 -29.00
C LYS A 530 32.67 11.17 -27.75
N THR A 531 31.40 11.49 -27.95
CA THR A 531 30.43 11.63 -26.85
C THR A 531 30.15 10.27 -26.24
N GLY A 532 30.25 10.16 -24.92
CA GLY A 532 30.07 8.90 -24.21
C GLY A 532 30.33 9.02 -22.72
N ARG A 533 30.30 7.89 -22.01
CA ARG A 533 30.57 7.82 -20.58
C ARG A 533 31.89 7.10 -20.34
N LEU A 534 32.85 7.79 -19.73
CA LEU A 534 34.12 7.23 -19.30
C LEU A 534 33.93 6.58 -17.93
N LYS A 535 33.96 5.25 -17.87
CA LYS A 535 33.87 4.51 -16.59
C LYS A 535 35.23 3.93 -16.24
N VAL A 536 35.67 4.20 -15.03
CA VAL A 536 36.97 3.76 -14.51
C VAL A 536 36.73 2.75 -13.38
N PHE A 537 37.58 1.73 -13.30
CA PHE A 537 37.66 0.80 -12.18
C PHE A 537 39.06 0.84 -11.59
N ALA A 538 39.14 0.68 -10.27
CA ALA A 538 40.40 0.60 -9.54
C ALA A 538 40.30 -0.53 -8.51
N GLN A 539 41.26 -1.45 -8.52
CA GLN A 539 41.38 -2.54 -7.57
C GLN A 539 42.65 -2.39 -6.74
N ASP A 540 42.56 -2.63 -5.43
CA ASP A 540 43.70 -2.64 -4.52
C ASP A 540 44.34 -4.03 -4.33
N GLU A 541 45.46 -4.11 -3.61
CA GLU A 541 46.13 -5.38 -3.27
C GLU A 541 45.30 -6.31 -2.38
N ASN A 542 44.28 -5.79 -1.70
CA ASN A 542 43.33 -6.61 -0.94
C ASN A 542 42.25 -7.22 -1.86
N GLY A 543 42.25 -6.89 -3.14
CA GLY A 543 41.33 -7.39 -4.16
C GLY A 543 39.99 -6.67 -4.19
N ALA A 544 39.81 -5.60 -3.40
CA ALA A 544 38.60 -4.79 -3.41
C ALA A 544 38.61 -3.87 -4.62
N GLU A 545 37.49 -3.76 -5.33
CA GLU A 545 37.39 -3.00 -6.57
C GLU A 545 36.31 -1.94 -6.48
N GLY A 546 36.66 -0.69 -6.76
CA GLY A 546 35.72 0.42 -6.87
C GLY A 546 35.58 0.91 -8.31
N THR A 547 34.47 1.60 -8.57
CA THR A 547 34.17 2.16 -9.89
C THR A 547 33.52 3.54 -9.79
N ASN A 548 33.79 4.40 -10.77
CA ASN A 548 33.04 5.63 -10.99
C ASN A 548 33.00 5.97 -12.48
N SER A 549 32.12 6.89 -12.90
CA SER A 549 31.96 7.27 -14.29
C SER A 549 31.73 8.76 -14.52
N LEU A 550 32.19 9.27 -15.67
CA LEU A 550 32.10 10.66 -16.10
C LEU A 550 31.47 10.76 -17.50
N GLY A 551 30.55 11.71 -17.70
CA GLY A 551 30.00 12.02 -19.03
C GLY A 551 30.90 12.95 -19.84
N LEU A 552 31.18 12.62 -21.09
CA LEU A 552 31.98 13.40 -22.03
C LEU A 552 31.13 13.80 -23.24
N VAL A 553 31.24 15.06 -23.67
CA VAL A 553 30.48 15.60 -24.81
C VAL A 553 31.43 16.14 -25.88
N TYR A 554 31.49 15.44 -26.99
CA TYR A 554 32.27 15.82 -28.16
C TYR A 554 31.39 16.59 -29.14
N ASP A 555 31.77 17.84 -29.43
CA ASP A 555 30.94 18.76 -30.20
C ASP A 555 31.67 19.31 -31.42
N THR A 556 31.17 18.94 -32.59
CA THR A 556 31.69 19.38 -33.90
C THR A 556 30.67 20.21 -34.67
N LYS A 557 29.51 20.52 -34.08
CA LYS A 557 28.51 21.33 -34.78
C LYS A 557 28.92 22.79 -34.69
N LYS A 558 28.62 23.54 -35.75
CA LYS A 558 28.91 24.97 -35.77
C LYS A 558 27.72 25.75 -35.24
N PRO A 559 27.95 26.93 -34.62
CA PRO A 559 26.87 27.81 -34.22
C PRO A 559 26.09 28.29 -35.44
N THR A 560 24.78 28.45 -35.29
CA THR A 560 23.88 28.98 -36.34
C THR A 560 23.74 30.50 -36.17
N ILE A 561 23.89 31.26 -37.28
CA ILE A 561 23.77 32.73 -37.28
C ILE A 561 22.55 33.17 -38.12
N THR A 562 21.71 34.02 -37.55
CA THR A 562 20.58 34.67 -38.24
C THR A 562 20.73 36.19 -38.17
N ILE A 563 20.49 36.88 -39.29
CA ILE A 563 20.59 38.34 -39.42
C ILE A 563 19.25 38.87 -39.94
N SER A 564 18.65 39.83 -39.22
CA SER A 564 17.38 40.47 -39.56
C SER A 564 17.52 41.99 -39.51
N PRO A 565 16.89 42.76 -40.42
CA PRO A 565 16.12 42.30 -41.58
C PRO A 565 17.01 41.69 -42.68
N LEU A 566 16.46 40.85 -43.57
CA LEU A 566 17.24 40.26 -44.67
C LEU A 566 17.70 41.30 -45.71
N THR A 567 16.85 42.27 -46.02
CA THR A 567 17.14 43.42 -46.90
C THR A 567 16.30 44.60 -46.42
N ALA A 568 16.74 45.84 -46.63
CA ALA A 568 15.94 47.02 -46.30
C ALA A 568 16.34 48.22 -47.16
N THR A 569 15.35 49.01 -47.56
CA THR A 569 15.52 50.32 -48.20
C THR A 569 14.71 51.31 -47.38
N VAL A 570 15.40 52.20 -46.65
CA VAL A 570 14.79 53.09 -45.64
C VAL A 570 15.37 54.50 -45.74
N LYS A 571 14.64 55.47 -45.20
CA LYS A 571 15.07 56.86 -45.12
C LYS A 571 16.08 57.11 -44.00
N ASP A 572 15.77 56.64 -42.79
CA ASP A 572 16.47 57.11 -41.59
C ASP A 572 17.54 56.15 -41.07
N SER A 573 17.13 54.93 -40.68
CA SER A 573 18.01 53.96 -40.03
C SER A 573 17.48 52.53 -40.14
N ILE A 574 18.37 51.54 -40.02
CA ILE A 574 18.03 50.12 -40.00
C ILE A 574 18.48 49.54 -38.66
N LEU A 575 17.54 49.03 -37.87
CA LEU A 575 17.85 48.24 -36.67
C LEU A 575 18.13 46.79 -37.07
N PHE A 576 19.35 46.33 -36.79
CA PHE A 576 19.75 44.95 -37.00
C PHE A 576 19.56 44.13 -35.74
N THR A 577 19.08 42.91 -35.91
CA THR A 577 19.07 41.87 -34.89
C THR A 577 19.82 40.65 -35.41
N ILE A 578 20.83 40.23 -34.65
CA ILE A 578 21.64 39.05 -34.89
C ILE A 578 21.34 38.04 -33.80
N GLU A 579 20.98 36.82 -34.18
CA GLU A 579 20.77 35.71 -33.23
C GLU A 579 21.75 34.58 -33.55
N VAL A 580 22.50 34.18 -32.53
CA VAL A 580 23.48 33.09 -32.60
C VAL A 580 23.06 32.01 -31.61
N ALA A 581 22.92 30.78 -32.10
CA ALA A 581 22.55 29.62 -31.28
C ALA A 581 23.47 28.43 -31.50
N ASP A 582 23.73 27.66 -30.45
CA ASP A 582 24.59 26.48 -30.45
C ASP A 582 24.08 25.39 -29.49
N ASP A 583 24.32 24.10 -29.75
CA ASP A 583 23.78 23.02 -28.92
C ASP A 583 24.57 22.75 -27.63
N GLN A 584 25.85 23.14 -27.51
CA GLN A 584 26.66 22.98 -26.29
C GLN A 584 27.06 24.29 -25.63
N GLY A 585 26.93 25.40 -26.34
CA GLY A 585 26.88 26.74 -25.78
C GLY A 585 27.73 27.75 -26.54
N VAL A 586 27.34 29.01 -26.47
CA VAL A 586 28.05 30.13 -27.11
C VAL A 586 28.09 31.30 -26.14
N ASP A 587 29.25 31.94 -25.98
CA ASP A 587 29.42 33.10 -25.10
C ASP A 587 29.29 34.40 -25.90
N LYS A 588 28.65 35.41 -25.31
CA LYS A 588 28.38 36.70 -25.97
C LYS A 588 29.62 37.42 -26.51
N THR A 589 30.79 37.20 -25.91
CA THR A 589 32.06 37.79 -26.34
C THR A 589 32.65 37.14 -27.60
N ALA A 590 32.09 36.01 -28.02
CA ALA A 590 32.55 35.24 -29.17
C ALA A 590 31.75 35.55 -30.46
N VAL A 591 30.81 36.51 -30.42
CA VAL A 591 30.07 37.00 -31.59
C VAL A 591 30.63 38.36 -32.00
N LEU A 592 31.14 38.46 -33.23
CA LEU A 592 31.88 39.61 -33.74
C LEU A 592 31.35 40.03 -35.12
N ILE A 593 31.41 41.33 -35.41
CA ILE A 593 31.21 41.87 -36.76
C ILE A 593 32.55 41.82 -37.51
N ASP A 594 32.55 41.24 -38.72
CA ASP A 594 33.73 41.17 -39.58
C ASP A 594 34.05 42.56 -40.17
N SER A 595 35.34 42.85 -40.28
CA SER A 595 35.90 44.05 -40.92
C SER A 595 35.41 44.34 -42.34
N SER A 596 34.88 43.35 -43.08
CA SER A 596 34.32 43.54 -44.42
C SER A 596 32.91 44.16 -44.43
N THR A 597 32.30 44.39 -43.26
CA THR A 597 31.01 45.07 -43.11
C THR A 597 31.12 46.52 -43.56
N THR A 598 30.20 46.97 -44.43
CA THR A 598 30.20 48.33 -44.99
C THR A 598 29.24 49.28 -44.26
N LEU A 599 28.34 48.75 -43.45
CA LEU A 599 27.41 49.51 -42.60
C LEU A 599 28.13 50.09 -41.37
N ASP A 600 27.61 51.18 -40.81
CA ASP A 600 27.99 51.63 -39.48
C ASP A 600 27.35 50.74 -38.38
N TYR A 601 28.14 50.41 -37.36
CA TYR A 601 27.74 49.50 -36.26
C TYR A 601 28.30 49.94 -34.90
N ALA A 602 28.41 51.26 -34.68
CA ALA A 602 29.06 51.82 -33.50
C ALA A 602 28.40 51.40 -32.16
N ASP A 603 27.12 51.03 -32.20
CA ASP A 603 26.30 50.59 -31.06
C ASP A 603 26.12 49.06 -31.01
N PHE A 604 27.01 48.27 -31.63
CA PHE A 604 26.94 46.81 -31.57
C PHE A 604 27.09 46.28 -30.15
N ASP A 605 26.00 45.72 -29.63
CA ASP A 605 25.94 45.12 -28.30
C ASP A 605 25.31 43.73 -28.35
N CYS A 606 25.80 42.84 -27.49
CA CYS A 606 25.39 41.44 -27.40
C CYS A 606 24.91 41.09 -25.99
N THR A 607 23.72 40.54 -25.91
CA THR A 607 23.13 40.01 -24.68
C THR A 607 23.14 38.48 -24.68
N GLN A 608 23.59 37.89 -23.56
CA GLN A 608 23.48 36.45 -23.33
C GLN A 608 22.03 36.09 -22.99
N VAL A 609 21.33 35.35 -23.85
CA VAL A 609 19.92 34.99 -23.62
C VAL A 609 19.79 33.67 -22.85
N SER A 610 20.65 32.71 -23.16
CA SER A 610 20.78 31.44 -22.42
C SER A 610 22.19 30.88 -22.60
N LYS A 611 22.55 29.76 -21.97
CA LYS A 611 23.83 29.07 -22.22
C LYS A 611 24.09 28.82 -23.72
N ASN A 612 23.03 28.66 -24.50
CA ASN A 612 23.04 28.20 -25.88
C ASN A 612 22.63 29.27 -26.90
N MET A 613 22.37 30.51 -26.46
CA MET A 613 21.86 31.56 -27.35
C MET A 613 22.34 32.95 -26.95
N VAL A 614 22.83 33.68 -27.94
CA VAL A 614 23.26 35.09 -27.85
C VAL A 614 22.45 35.89 -28.85
N LYS A 615 22.01 37.07 -28.44
CA LYS A 615 21.31 38.03 -29.30
C LYS A 615 22.07 39.34 -29.29
N CYS A 616 22.42 39.83 -30.48
CA CYS A 616 23.11 41.10 -30.65
C CYS A 616 22.29 42.07 -31.50
N THR A 617 22.47 43.36 -31.27
CA THR A 617 21.79 44.42 -32.02
C THR A 617 22.74 45.57 -32.33
N PHE A 618 22.52 46.23 -33.46
CA PHE A 618 23.15 47.51 -33.80
C PHE A 618 22.25 48.30 -34.76
N THR A 619 22.47 49.60 -34.87
CA THR A 619 21.69 50.48 -35.73
C THR A 619 22.58 51.13 -36.77
N ALA A 620 22.32 50.86 -38.05
CA ALA A 620 22.99 51.55 -39.14
C ALA A 620 22.22 52.82 -39.49
N THR A 621 22.92 53.96 -39.59
CA THR A 621 22.32 55.28 -39.79
C THR A 621 22.99 56.09 -40.90
N ASN A 622 24.21 55.73 -41.31
CA ASN A 622 24.92 56.48 -42.34
C ASN A 622 24.34 56.21 -43.74
N PRO A 623 24.20 57.22 -44.60
CA PRO A 623 23.74 57.03 -45.96
C PRO A 623 24.61 56.02 -46.71
N ILE A 624 23.98 55.02 -47.33
CA ILE A 624 24.71 54.00 -48.09
C ILE A 624 23.83 53.39 -49.17
N ALA A 625 24.40 53.23 -50.36
CA ALA A 625 23.82 52.44 -51.43
C ALA A 625 24.52 51.07 -51.45
N ASN A 626 23.76 49.99 -51.30
CA ASN A 626 24.25 48.59 -51.31
C ASN A 626 25.16 48.23 -50.12
N GLY A 627 24.72 48.54 -48.90
CA GLY A 627 25.34 48.12 -47.65
C GLY A 627 25.31 46.61 -47.42
N LYS A 628 26.29 46.12 -46.66
CA LYS A 628 26.46 44.71 -46.27
C LYS A 628 26.93 44.57 -44.83
N VAL A 629 26.52 43.48 -44.18
CA VAL A 629 26.99 43.07 -42.85
C VAL A 629 27.47 41.61 -42.88
N LYS A 630 28.60 41.34 -42.24
CA LYS A 630 29.11 39.99 -42.04
C LYS A 630 29.41 39.73 -40.58
N VAL A 631 28.89 38.63 -40.05
CA VAL A 631 28.98 38.24 -38.64
C VAL A 631 29.77 36.94 -38.51
N ILE A 632 30.61 36.85 -37.50
CA ILE A 632 31.39 35.67 -37.13
C ILE A 632 31.00 35.26 -35.71
N ALA A 633 30.78 33.98 -35.46
CA ALA A 633 30.53 33.44 -34.12
C ALA A 633 31.36 32.18 -33.85
N THR A 634 31.83 32.02 -32.61
CA THR A 634 32.53 30.82 -32.13
C THR A 634 31.82 30.25 -30.90
N ASP A 635 31.55 28.94 -30.88
CA ASP A 635 30.95 28.25 -29.72
C ASP A 635 31.99 27.93 -28.61
N LYS A 636 31.55 27.30 -27.51
CA LYS A 636 32.42 26.89 -26.39
C LYS A 636 33.33 25.71 -26.71
N ALA A 637 33.01 24.90 -27.71
CA ALA A 637 33.86 23.80 -28.18
C ALA A 637 34.95 24.27 -29.16
N GLY A 638 34.87 25.52 -29.62
CA GLY A 638 35.78 26.16 -30.56
C GLY A 638 35.38 26.02 -32.03
N ASN A 639 34.14 25.65 -32.37
CA ASN A 639 33.66 25.66 -33.75
C ASN A 639 33.22 27.07 -34.15
N GLN A 640 33.58 27.47 -35.38
CA GLN A 640 33.37 28.82 -35.89
C GLN A 640 32.47 28.81 -37.13
N GLU A 641 31.54 29.77 -37.22
CA GLU A 641 30.71 30.03 -38.40
C GLU A 641 30.75 31.52 -38.79
N SER A 642 30.51 31.81 -40.07
CA SER A 642 30.40 33.18 -40.56
C SER A 642 29.24 33.34 -41.56
N LYS A 643 28.52 34.46 -41.49
CA LYS A 643 27.39 34.76 -42.39
C LYS A 643 27.41 36.20 -42.87
N GLU A 644 27.30 36.41 -44.18
CA GLU A 644 27.18 37.72 -44.84
C GLU A 644 25.76 37.94 -45.37
N GLN A 645 25.23 39.15 -45.22
CA GLN A 645 23.94 39.60 -45.74
C GLN A 645 24.09 41.02 -46.34
N GLY A 646 23.34 41.35 -47.41
CA GLY A 646 23.54 42.61 -48.14
C GLY A 646 22.28 43.17 -48.81
N ASN A 647 22.48 44.17 -49.69
CA ASN A 647 21.44 44.97 -50.36
C ASN A 647 20.67 45.91 -49.41
N TYR A 648 21.37 46.52 -48.45
CA TYR A 648 20.79 47.54 -47.58
C TYR A 648 20.98 48.93 -48.16
N ILE A 649 19.94 49.76 -48.12
CA ILE A 649 19.97 51.13 -48.63
C ILE A 649 19.43 52.06 -47.55
N ILE A 650 20.24 53.04 -47.15
CA ILE A 650 19.83 54.15 -46.29
C ILE A 650 19.96 55.42 -47.13
N ASP A 651 18.83 55.96 -47.57
CA ASP A 651 18.79 57.12 -48.44
C ASP A 651 18.19 58.32 -47.72
N LYS A 652 19.01 59.35 -47.49
CA LYS A 652 18.60 60.61 -46.85
C LYS A 652 18.57 61.79 -47.82
N SER A 653 18.84 61.55 -49.10
CA SER A 653 19.03 62.61 -50.08
C SER A 653 17.77 62.77 -50.91
N ALA A 654 17.24 63.99 -51.00
CA ALA A 654 16.18 64.26 -51.96
C ALA A 654 16.70 64.06 -53.39
N PRO A 655 15.86 63.59 -54.33
CA PRO A 655 16.21 63.53 -55.75
C PRO A 655 16.64 64.90 -56.27
N GLU A 656 17.67 64.92 -57.13
CA GLU A 656 18.08 66.16 -57.81
C GLU A 656 17.20 66.40 -59.04
N VAL A 657 16.78 67.65 -59.26
CA VAL A 657 16.06 68.11 -60.45
C VAL A 657 16.96 69.02 -61.27
N THR A 658 17.20 68.67 -62.54
CA THR A 658 18.14 69.38 -63.44
C THR A 658 17.56 69.56 -64.85
N ASP A 659 18.27 70.28 -65.72
CA ASP A 659 17.90 70.52 -67.12
C ASP A 659 16.48 71.11 -67.31
N ILE A 660 16.10 72.05 -66.44
CA ILE A 660 14.79 72.68 -66.50
C ILE A 660 14.69 73.59 -67.73
N SER A 661 13.76 73.28 -68.64
CA SER A 661 13.39 74.13 -69.77
C SER A 661 11.95 74.62 -69.58
N PHE A 662 11.74 75.92 -69.77
CA PHE A 662 10.42 76.54 -69.66
C PHE A 662 10.21 77.49 -70.84
N SER A 663 9.12 77.31 -71.58
CA SER A 663 8.77 78.21 -72.68
C SER A 663 7.26 78.31 -72.89
N PHE A 664 6.79 79.51 -73.23
CA PHE A 664 5.42 79.72 -73.70
C PHE A 664 5.30 79.38 -75.19
N THR A 665 4.17 78.79 -75.59
CA THR A 665 3.82 78.73 -77.01
C THR A 665 3.71 80.14 -77.60
N PRO A 666 3.90 80.34 -78.91
CA PRO A 666 3.89 81.68 -79.52
C PRO A 666 2.60 82.48 -79.27
N ASP A 667 1.47 81.80 -79.16
CA ASP A 667 0.14 82.37 -78.82
C ASP A 667 -0.08 82.55 -77.31
N ARG A 668 0.91 82.16 -76.49
CA ARG A 668 0.90 82.13 -75.02
C ARG A 668 -0.28 81.37 -74.41
N SER A 669 -0.88 80.43 -75.14
CA SER A 669 -1.98 79.59 -74.65
C SER A 669 -1.52 78.36 -73.85
N LYS A 670 -0.25 77.95 -74.00
CA LYS A 670 0.36 76.81 -73.30
C LYS A 670 1.76 77.11 -72.83
N ILE A 671 2.16 76.41 -71.77
CA ILE A 671 3.53 76.38 -71.26
C ILE A 671 4.08 74.98 -71.51
N GLU A 672 5.22 74.90 -72.17
CA GLU A 672 5.96 73.66 -72.33
C GLU A 672 7.07 73.64 -71.28
N VAL A 673 7.05 72.62 -70.42
CA VAL A 673 8.05 72.41 -69.38
C VAL A 673 8.76 71.11 -69.63
N SER A 674 10.08 71.11 -69.43
CA SER A 674 10.83 69.87 -69.26
C SER A 674 11.89 69.91 -68.19
N PHE A 675 12.18 68.78 -67.54
CA PHE A 675 13.28 68.63 -66.58
C PHE A 675 13.67 67.15 -66.40
N LYS A 676 14.86 66.88 -65.86
CA LYS A 676 15.33 65.53 -65.50
C LYS A 676 15.35 65.35 -64.00
N THR A 677 15.19 64.11 -63.55
CA THR A 677 15.33 63.72 -62.14
C THR A 677 16.42 62.67 -61.98
N GLN A 678 17.24 62.80 -60.95
CA GLN A 678 18.25 61.81 -60.59
C GLN A 678 18.24 61.55 -59.09
N ASP A 679 18.06 60.28 -58.72
CA ASP A 679 18.17 59.83 -57.33
C ASP A 679 19.64 59.85 -56.87
N LYS A 680 19.90 60.32 -55.65
CA LYS A 680 21.27 60.50 -55.13
C LYS A 680 21.69 59.51 -54.05
N GLY A 681 20.77 58.88 -53.32
CA GLY A 681 21.12 57.91 -52.27
C GLY A 681 20.78 56.45 -52.57
N GLY A 682 20.27 56.16 -53.77
CA GLY A 682 20.12 54.81 -54.30
C GLY A 682 18.76 54.16 -54.03
N ALA A 683 17.83 54.83 -53.35
CA ALA A 683 16.46 54.33 -53.20
C ALA A 683 15.72 54.27 -54.56
N GLY A 684 16.04 55.19 -55.46
CA GLY A 684 15.37 55.40 -56.74
C GLY A 684 14.07 56.19 -56.63
N VAL A 685 13.65 56.81 -57.73
CA VAL A 685 12.42 57.62 -57.84
C VAL A 685 11.18 56.73 -58.07
N LEU A 686 10.04 57.03 -57.44
CA LEU A 686 8.77 56.29 -57.61
C LEU A 686 8.04 56.62 -58.94
N PRO A 687 7.21 55.71 -59.48
CA PRO A 687 6.40 55.96 -60.68
C PRO A 687 5.25 56.97 -60.52
N ASP A 688 4.95 57.49 -59.33
CA ASP A 688 3.99 58.60 -59.12
C ASP A 688 4.66 59.77 -58.38
N ALA A 689 6.00 59.81 -58.41
CA ALA A 689 6.83 60.67 -57.56
C ALA A 689 6.76 62.16 -57.89
N ILE A 690 6.25 62.51 -59.08
CA ILE A 690 6.32 63.86 -59.63
C ILE A 690 4.93 64.47 -59.63
N SER A 691 4.76 65.57 -58.90
CA SER A 691 3.58 66.42 -58.98
C SER A 691 3.95 67.83 -59.39
N TYR A 692 3.04 68.51 -60.08
CA TYR A 692 3.22 69.91 -60.46
C TYR A 692 1.95 70.73 -60.20
N GLY A 693 2.14 72.03 -60.03
CA GLY A 693 1.10 72.95 -59.56
C GLY A 693 1.63 74.36 -59.48
N VAL A 694 0.96 75.23 -58.74
CA VAL A 694 1.35 76.63 -58.59
C VAL A 694 1.60 76.97 -57.12
N GLY A 695 2.51 77.93 -56.88
CA GLY A 695 2.77 78.54 -55.58
C GLY A 695 2.79 80.06 -55.69
N SER A 696 2.58 80.77 -54.59
CA SER A 696 2.59 82.24 -54.57
C SER A 696 4.01 82.84 -54.59
N ASP A 697 5.05 82.02 -54.37
CA ASP A 697 6.45 82.43 -54.39
C ASP A 697 7.36 81.48 -55.21
N ASN A 698 8.56 81.96 -55.53
CA ASN A 698 9.56 81.22 -56.32
C ASN A 698 10.30 80.13 -55.54
N ASN A 699 9.99 79.95 -54.24
CA ASN A 699 10.46 78.82 -53.44
C ASN A 699 9.39 77.74 -53.32
N CYS A 700 8.20 77.96 -53.90
CA CYS A 700 7.07 77.07 -53.86
C CYS A 700 6.60 76.74 -52.43
N SER A 701 6.73 77.68 -51.48
CA SER A 701 6.53 77.38 -50.06
C SER A 701 5.09 76.97 -49.68
N ASP A 702 4.10 77.43 -50.44
CA ASP A 702 2.67 77.13 -50.31
C ASP A 702 2.14 76.23 -51.45
N TYR A 703 3.04 75.47 -52.06
CA TYR A 703 2.76 74.57 -53.18
C TYR A 703 1.53 73.70 -52.95
N THR A 704 0.56 73.80 -53.86
CA THR A 704 -0.59 72.90 -53.91
C THR A 704 -0.56 72.10 -55.22
N PRO A 705 -0.44 70.75 -55.17
CA PRO A 705 -0.38 69.94 -56.38
C PRO A 705 -1.73 69.98 -57.13
N VAL A 706 -1.69 70.26 -58.43
CA VAL A 706 -2.89 70.31 -59.28
C VAL A 706 -3.03 69.03 -60.11
N TYR A 707 -1.91 68.46 -60.54
CA TYR A 707 -1.84 67.20 -61.29
C TYR A 707 -0.59 66.39 -60.91
N SER A 708 -0.67 65.07 -61.02
CA SER A 708 0.46 64.15 -60.86
C SER A 708 0.85 63.55 -62.20
N LEU A 709 2.16 63.45 -62.46
CA LEU A 709 2.70 62.73 -63.61
C LEU A 709 3.13 61.34 -63.19
N ILE A 710 2.94 60.38 -64.09
CA ILE A 710 3.51 59.04 -63.98
C ILE A 710 4.79 59.02 -64.81
N PRO A 711 6.00 58.97 -64.23
CA PRO A 711 7.22 58.76 -64.99
C PRO A 711 7.18 57.44 -65.76
N LEU A 712 7.58 57.46 -67.03
CA LEU A 712 8.04 56.24 -67.70
C LEU A 712 9.37 55.84 -67.04
N ALA A 713 9.36 54.73 -66.30
CA ALA A 713 10.55 54.25 -65.60
C ALA A 713 11.69 53.93 -66.59
N GLY A 714 12.89 54.50 -66.36
CA GLY A 714 14.14 54.05 -66.98
C GLY A 714 14.63 54.81 -68.22
N THR A 715 14.07 55.97 -68.55
CA THR A 715 14.58 56.81 -69.66
C THR A 715 15.30 58.06 -69.13
N ASN A 716 16.54 58.30 -69.59
CA ASN A 716 17.29 59.57 -69.37
C ASN A 716 16.68 60.77 -70.12
N GLU A 717 15.45 60.61 -70.62
CA GLU A 717 14.73 61.63 -71.36
C GLU A 717 14.14 62.64 -70.38
N PRO A 718 14.18 63.95 -70.70
CA PRO A 718 13.49 64.95 -69.89
C PRO A 718 11.99 64.62 -69.79
N PHE A 719 11.40 64.84 -68.62
CA PHE A 719 9.94 64.80 -68.47
C PHE A 719 9.37 65.98 -69.23
N HIS A 720 8.60 65.75 -70.29
CA HIS A 720 7.92 66.82 -71.03
C HIS A 720 6.44 66.84 -70.68
N PHE A 721 5.91 68.00 -70.30
CA PHE A 721 4.48 68.19 -70.17
C PHE A 721 4.08 69.60 -70.62
N ASN A 722 2.85 69.67 -71.15
CA ASN A 722 2.26 70.93 -71.59
C ASN A 722 1.19 71.34 -70.59
N PHE A 723 1.34 72.52 -70.02
CA PHE A 723 0.38 73.11 -69.12
C PHE A 723 -0.51 74.07 -69.92
N ASN A 724 -1.80 73.75 -70.05
CA ASN A 724 -2.78 74.63 -70.70
C ASN A 724 -3.40 75.56 -69.65
N PHE A 725 -3.21 76.87 -69.77
CA PHE A 725 -3.90 77.86 -68.93
C PHE A 725 -4.85 78.71 -69.78
N SER A 726 -6.14 78.60 -69.53
CA SER A 726 -7.17 79.51 -70.07
C SER A 726 -7.63 80.55 -69.03
N ASP A 727 -7.09 80.50 -67.82
CA ASP A 727 -7.51 81.32 -66.68
C ASP A 727 -6.42 82.32 -66.29
N SER A 728 -6.70 83.61 -66.49
CA SER A 728 -5.80 84.71 -66.10
C SER A 728 -5.68 84.91 -64.59
N SER A 729 -6.48 84.21 -63.77
CA SER A 729 -6.43 84.27 -62.30
C SER A 729 -5.10 83.82 -61.69
N GLN A 730 -4.30 83.06 -62.44
CA GLN A 730 -3.02 82.51 -61.99
C GLN A 730 -1.81 83.38 -62.36
N ASN A 731 -2.07 84.55 -62.98
CA ASN A 731 -1.01 85.52 -63.21
C ASN A 731 -0.40 85.97 -61.88
N ASN A 732 0.93 86.14 -61.87
CA ASN A 732 1.77 86.42 -60.70
C ASN A 732 2.09 85.23 -59.77
N ASN A 733 1.57 84.02 -60.02
CA ASN A 733 2.01 82.79 -59.33
C ASN A 733 3.18 82.11 -60.05
N TYR A 734 3.92 81.24 -59.35
CA TYR A 734 5.04 80.46 -59.90
C TYR A 734 4.61 79.02 -60.18
N LEU A 735 5.10 78.44 -61.28
CA LEU A 735 4.90 77.02 -61.57
C LEU A 735 5.92 76.19 -60.79
N CYS A 736 5.43 75.22 -60.04
CA CYS A 736 6.19 74.45 -59.05
C CYS A 736 6.08 72.95 -59.31
N ALA A 737 7.13 72.20 -59.01
CA ALA A 737 7.16 70.75 -59.06
C ALA A 737 7.74 70.14 -57.77
N SER A 738 7.22 68.98 -57.39
CA SER A 738 7.70 68.16 -56.28
C SER A 738 8.12 66.80 -56.82
N VAL A 739 9.30 66.33 -56.45
CA VAL A 739 9.86 65.02 -56.85
C VAL A 739 10.24 64.23 -55.60
N SER A 740 9.75 63.00 -55.47
CA SER A 740 10.00 62.13 -54.32
C SER A 740 10.69 60.81 -54.65
N ASP A 741 11.61 60.35 -53.80
CA ASP A 741 12.18 59.00 -53.92
C ASP A 741 11.29 57.93 -53.25
N LYS A 742 11.69 56.65 -53.37
CA LYS A 742 10.99 55.50 -52.77
C LYS A 742 10.94 55.49 -51.25
N VAL A 743 11.77 56.27 -50.58
CA VAL A 743 11.80 56.36 -49.12
C VAL A 743 11.20 57.68 -48.61
N GLY A 744 10.66 58.52 -49.50
CA GLY A 744 9.95 59.75 -49.19
C GLY A 744 10.88 60.95 -48.93
N ASN A 745 12.09 60.98 -49.47
CA ASN A 745 12.83 62.24 -49.61
C ASN A 745 12.23 63.03 -50.77
N VAL A 746 11.93 64.32 -50.53
CA VAL A 746 11.19 65.17 -51.47
C VAL A 746 12.02 66.39 -51.82
N GLN A 747 12.15 66.67 -53.12
CA GLN A 747 12.68 67.91 -53.65
C GLN A 747 11.54 68.75 -54.20
N LEU A 748 11.36 69.95 -53.65
CA LEU A 748 10.41 70.95 -54.15
C LEU A 748 11.17 72.03 -54.90
N ILE A 749 10.70 72.44 -56.07
CA ILE A 749 11.39 73.40 -56.93
C ILE A 749 10.43 74.24 -57.77
N ALA A 750 10.76 75.52 -57.99
CA ALA A 750 10.12 76.36 -59.00
C ALA A 750 10.71 76.06 -60.38
N LEU A 751 9.84 75.87 -61.37
CA LEU A 751 10.21 75.50 -62.74
C LEU A 751 10.65 76.71 -63.58
N ASP A 752 10.36 77.93 -63.12
CA ASP A 752 10.93 79.16 -63.65
C ASP A 752 11.11 80.19 -62.53
N SER A 753 12.04 81.10 -62.74
CA SER A 753 12.33 82.25 -61.87
C SER A 753 11.37 83.42 -62.05
N THR A 754 10.52 83.39 -63.08
CA THR A 754 9.54 84.44 -63.35
C THR A 754 8.12 83.95 -63.11
N PRO A 755 7.23 84.79 -62.56
CA PRO A 755 5.85 84.40 -62.34
C PRO A 755 5.06 84.39 -63.66
N LEU A 756 3.99 83.59 -63.68
CA LEU A 756 3.14 83.40 -64.85
C LEU A 756 2.50 84.73 -65.31
N ASN A 757 2.52 84.97 -66.62
CA ASN A 757 1.91 86.15 -67.25
C ASN A 757 1.29 85.79 -68.61
N VAL A 758 0.04 85.34 -68.55
CA VAL A 758 -0.76 84.87 -69.70
C VAL A 758 -1.57 86.04 -70.26
N ASN A 759 -1.47 86.29 -71.57
CA ASN A 759 -2.11 87.41 -72.26
C ASN A 759 -3.17 86.88 -73.23
N ILE A 760 -4.45 87.17 -72.99
CA ILE A 760 -5.56 86.79 -73.87
C ILE A 760 -5.75 87.94 -74.88
N ALA A 761 -5.56 87.70 -76.17
CA ALA A 761 -5.83 88.72 -77.19
C ALA A 761 -7.35 88.90 -77.40
N PRO A 762 -7.90 90.13 -77.34
CA PRO A 762 -9.19 90.47 -77.96
C PRO A 762 -8.97 91.15 -79.33
N GLU A 763 -9.97 91.13 -80.24
CA GLU A 763 -10.67 92.31 -80.81
C GLU A 763 -10.57 92.30 -82.37
N VAL A 764 -11.47 92.78 -83.25
CA VAL A 764 -12.81 93.45 -83.24
C VAL A 764 -13.50 93.22 -84.63
N ASP A 765 -14.81 93.51 -84.68
CA ASP A 765 -15.57 94.30 -85.68
C ASP A 765 -15.97 93.76 -87.08
N GLY A 766 -17.29 93.62 -87.24
CA GLY A 766 -18.05 94.48 -88.15
C GLY A 766 -17.81 94.37 -89.66
N ALA A 767 -18.35 93.33 -90.31
CA ALA A 767 -18.75 93.39 -91.72
C ALA A 767 -20.19 92.84 -91.90
N SER A 768 -21.10 93.72 -92.33
CA SER A 768 -22.42 93.40 -92.91
C SER A 768 -22.24 92.66 -94.26
N PHE A 769 -23.19 91.83 -94.74
CA PHE A 769 -24.32 92.23 -95.62
C PHE A 769 -25.43 91.15 -95.72
N GLN A 770 -26.54 91.60 -96.31
CA GLN A 770 -27.95 91.24 -96.16
C GLN A 770 -28.45 89.85 -96.58
N VAL A 771 -29.58 89.51 -95.96
CA VAL A 771 -30.58 88.49 -96.31
C VAL A 771 -31.27 88.86 -97.62
N ASP A 772 -31.55 87.85 -98.46
CA ASP A 772 -32.62 87.92 -99.46
C ASP A 772 -33.61 86.78 -99.20
N GLU A 773 -34.85 87.14 -98.90
CA GLU A 773 -35.99 86.24 -99.00
C GLU A 773 -36.74 86.61 -100.28
N HIS A 774 -36.80 85.71 -101.26
CA HIS A 774 -38.10 85.25 -101.74
C HIS A 774 -38.03 83.90 -102.51
N HIS A 775 -38.56 82.88 -101.83
CA HIS A 775 -39.35 81.73 -102.31
C HIS A 775 -38.67 80.51 -102.99
N GLN A 776 -38.63 79.44 -102.16
CA GLN A 776 -38.61 77.98 -102.40
C GLN A 776 -37.45 77.34 -103.19
N ASP A 777 -36.65 76.55 -102.46
CA ASP A 777 -35.70 75.53 -102.94
C ASP A 777 -34.73 75.94 -104.07
N LYS A 778 -33.54 76.50 -103.74
CA LYS A 778 -32.19 76.30 -104.38
C LYS A 778 -31.19 77.46 -104.14
N PRO A 779 -29.86 77.25 -104.37
CA PRO A 779 -28.79 77.79 -103.53
C PRO A 779 -28.15 79.09 -104.06
N ILE A 780 -27.53 79.86 -103.16
CA ILE A 780 -26.63 80.99 -103.49
C ILE A 780 -25.23 80.70 -102.93
N SER A 781 -24.23 80.98 -103.76
CA SER A 781 -22.81 80.75 -103.52
C SER A 781 -22.04 82.08 -103.60
N VAL A 782 -20.84 82.08 -103.02
CA VAL A 782 -19.65 82.95 -103.29
C VAL A 782 -19.30 84.04 -102.25
N LYS A 783 -18.17 83.76 -101.55
CA LYS A 783 -16.91 84.52 -101.24
C LYS A 783 -16.98 86.06 -101.01
N THR A 784 -16.15 86.71 -100.18
CA THR A 784 -14.66 86.75 -99.98
C THR A 784 -14.43 87.73 -98.79
N ILE A 785 -13.42 87.69 -97.90
CA ILE A 785 -11.95 87.55 -97.95
C ILE A 785 -11.49 86.75 -96.74
#